data_AF-A0A7Y9ENS4-F1
#
_entry.id   AF-A0A7Y9ENS4-F1
#
_cell.length_a   1.000
_cell.length_b   1.000
_cell.length_c   1.000
_cell.angle_alpha   90.00
_cell.angle_beta   90.00
_cell.angle_gamma   90.00
#
_symmetry.space_group_name_H-M   'P 1'
#
loop_
_entity.id
_entity.type
_entity.pdbx_description
1 polymer ?
#
loop_
_entity_poly.entity_id
_entity_poly.type
_entity_poly.pdbx_seq_one_letter_code
_entity_poly.pdbx_strand_id
1 'polypeptide(L)'
;MSESWKEMQTVNGADADGTGLAPVPDRRHEGELLERSGPGRTEVADLLARFGTGGGAGPGGEPPPGGADGAPAEGGAGWDLEGLAAAIAARTAPFLGGRRIGVDVDFFDAGATSVDAAGFAAALNRDLGLRLSLDDVFADARPRRLARLGLASATGAPHREPADAAADEDESGDEGLDLVAADLARADRLPWTGPAAKAPPRRILLTGATGFLGGHLLLDLLRRGDAHVVCLVRAADARAGERRLGEALAGFRLPWSAEVRRRVTVLPGDIAEPRLGLDGDRWEELAREVDSIVSVAAAVDFLRGYPSLRRANVLGPLTLAELAATGPSKPLHHISSVAVFNEAGIASMGEDDPLARVDRLATGYDRSKWASEVALRRAREHGLTVTLMRPGAIGGHTLTGAHNPTDIGSGLLSAFSRFRKVPAFRAVNAAPVDWVSRVAAAVVYEPDGWGTTYNLTGRPNTLPDVLHDMRLGGMHVPVLGWEEWRAAFLAAMEAGPVPELEFLARVLRNATAVKLVEATLLGPAATGERTEAFVARHGLPEPVRYGARAQLRTYERLAEAGLARLPGRDDPPYLSFHETLEGTLGPAGRVTDTVCSLSLTLSIAGMHQLVRERRVDVRGEMTCARLHPEPLTVESGDIVVRPEDGIPLRHGLRHPLLRYRLAFRDADGRGWWLEGVKTARARRDLWRQARTLAVEVGREGEPSSLTGEVVVPAGGYVREQIDGIEVDPALPPPEQRLAKLMWLGWFFAQVGWGLLEPGLRAGAELLDLRRDVKDRRREIR
;
A
#
# COMPACT_ATOMS: atom_id res chain seq x y z
N MET A 1 -38.09 -40.21 25.25
CA MET A 1 -37.02 -39.56 26.03
C MET A 1 -36.52 -38.35 25.25
N SER A 2 -37.24 -37.26 25.00
CA SER A 2 -38.28 -36.54 25.75
C SER A 2 -37.94 -36.30 27.21
N GLU A 3 -38.15 -35.05 27.62
CA GLU A 3 -38.21 -34.52 28.99
C GLU A 3 -36.92 -33.96 29.59
N SER A 4 -36.89 -32.63 29.56
CA SER A 4 -36.53 -31.68 30.62
C SER A 4 -35.78 -30.56 29.90
N TRP A 5 -36.35 -29.39 29.62
CA TRP A 5 -36.89 -28.43 30.57
C TRP A 5 -37.96 -27.56 29.89
N LYS A 6 -39.21 -27.68 30.34
CA LYS A 6 -40.35 -26.79 30.06
C LYS A 6 -41.15 -26.68 31.37
N GLU A 7 -41.06 -25.53 32.02
CA GLU A 7 -41.96 -24.93 33.02
C GLU A 7 -41.17 -23.71 33.55
N MET A 8 -41.64 -22.47 33.58
CA MET A 8 -42.99 -21.93 33.58
C MET A 8 -42.95 -20.52 32.97
N GLN A 9 -43.87 -20.26 32.05
CA GLN A 9 -44.20 -18.93 31.53
C GLN A 9 -45.32 -18.33 32.39
N THR A 10 -45.21 -17.01 32.64
CA THR A 10 -46.30 -16.01 32.74
C THR A 10 -47.20 -16.06 34.01
N VAL A 11 -47.72 -14.97 34.58
CA VAL A 11 -48.47 -13.83 34.01
C VAL A 11 -48.59 -12.67 35.06
N ASN A 12 -48.85 -11.45 34.56
CA ASN A 12 -49.38 -10.19 35.18
C ASN A 12 -48.32 -9.10 35.45
N GLY A 13 -48.35 -7.88 34.88
CA GLY A 13 -49.33 -7.18 34.04
C GLY A 13 -49.84 -5.88 34.70
N ALA A 14 -49.64 -4.74 34.00
CA ALA A 14 -50.23 -3.38 34.19
C ALA A 14 -49.63 -2.50 35.32
N ASP A 15 -49.42 -1.17 35.23
CA ASP A 15 -49.60 -0.16 34.17
C ASP A 15 -48.91 1.17 34.60
N ALA A 16 -48.67 2.05 33.61
CA ALA A 16 -48.64 3.53 33.64
C ALA A 16 -47.39 4.33 34.08
N ASP A 17 -47.08 5.26 33.17
CA ASP A 17 -46.52 6.62 33.32
C ASP A 17 -45.00 6.86 33.35
N GLY A 18 -44.53 7.51 32.26
CA GLY A 18 -43.92 8.82 32.40
C GLY A 18 -42.43 8.94 32.09
N THR A 19 -42.13 9.65 31.00
CA THR A 19 -40.88 10.35 30.66
C THR A 19 -39.75 9.53 30.02
N GLY A 20 -39.47 9.89 28.76
CA GLY A 20 -38.36 9.36 27.98
C GLY A 20 -37.01 9.86 28.49
N LEU A 21 -36.08 8.92 28.63
CA LEU A 21 -34.66 9.16 28.74
C LEU A 21 -34.00 8.41 27.58
N ALA A 22 -33.36 9.17 26.69
CA ALA A 22 -32.52 8.64 25.62
C ALA A 22 -31.42 7.72 26.19
N PRO A 23 -30.95 6.71 25.45
CA PRO A 23 -29.83 5.90 25.89
C PRO A 23 -28.59 6.80 26.02
N VAL A 24 -28.10 6.94 27.25
CA VAL A 24 -26.83 7.59 27.56
C VAL A 24 -25.72 6.79 26.88
N PRO A 25 -24.84 7.41 26.08
CA PRO A 25 -23.70 6.69 25.54
C PRO A 25 -22.79 6.26 26.69
N ASP A 26 -22.42 4.99 26.69
CA ASP A 26 -21.51 4.38 27.65
C ASP A 26 -20.12 5.05 27.54
N ARG A 27 -19.92 6.10 28.34
CA ARG A 27 -18.66 6.86 28.44
C ARG A 27 -17.56 6.11 29.21
N ARG A 28 -17.74 4.83 29.57
CA ARG A 28 -16.69 4.07 30.26
C ARG A 28 -15.62 3.49 29.34
N HIS A 29 -15.76 3.56 28.02
CA HIS A 29 -14.73 3.08 27.09
C HIS A 29 -13.74 4.15 26.58
N GLU A 30 -13.99 5.44 26.84
CA GLU A 30 -13.05 6.53 26.46
C GLU A 30 -12.07 6.89 27.59
N GLY A 31 -12.25 6.36 28.81
CA GLY A 31 -11.43 6.68 29.98
C GLY A 31 -10.19 5.81 30.20
N GLU A 32 -10.02 4.70 29.48
CA GLU A 32 -8.91 3.75 29.73
C GLU A 32 -7.77 3.80 28.68
N LEU A 33 -7.79 4.75 27.75
CA LEU A 33 -6.69 4.98 26.79
C LEU A 33 -5.72 6.11 27.19
N LEU A 34 -5.85 6.65 28.40
CA LEU A 34 -5.01 7.74 28.91
C LEU A 34 -4.27 7.34 30.19
N GLU A 35 -3.25 6.48 30.13
CA GLU A 35 -2.21 6.46 31.17
C GLU A 35 -0.83 6.05 30.63
N ARG A 36 0.05 7.04 30.40
CA ARG A 36 1.21 7.31 31.29
C ARG A 36 2.00 8.52 30.81
N SER A 37 1.83 9.60 31.55
CA SER A 37 2.60 10.84 31.52
C SER A 37 4.07 10.57 31.82
N GLY A 38 4.95 10.95 30.90
CA GLY A 38 6.39 11.10 31.12
C GLY A 38 6.80 12.52 30.74
N PRO A 39 7.81 13.12 31.41
CA PRO A 39 8.21 14.50 31.13
C PRO A 39 8.73 14.61 29.70
N GLY A 40 8.05 15.39 28.85
CA GLY A 40 8.49 15.72 27.48
C GLY A 40 7.68 15.11 26.32
N ARG A 41 6.54 14.45 26.54
CA ARG A 41 5.70 13.93 25.44
C ARG A 41 4.45 14.78 25.26
N THR A 42 4.32 15.44 24.11
CA THR A 42 3.12 16.21 23.69
C THR A 42 1.99 15.23 23.35
N GLU A 43 0.76 15.47 23.78
CA GLU A 43 -0.36 14.57 23.48
C GLU A 43 -0.72 14.60 22.00
N VAL A 44 -1.30 13.52 21.46
CA VAL A 44 -1.75 13.47 20.05
C VAL A 44 -2.75 14.58 19.76
N ALA A 45 -3.65 14.86 20.71
CA ALA A 45 -4.59 15.98 20.62
C ALA A 45 -3.87 17.33 20.52
N ASP A 46 -2.80 17.54 21.30
CA ASP A 46 -2.00 18.76 21.26
C ASP A 46 -1.22 18.88 19.93
N LEU A 47 -0.69 17.78 19.39
CA LEU A 47 -0.01 17.76 18.09
C LEU A 47 -0.98 18.08 16.94
N LEU A 48 -2.21 17.54 17.00
CA LEU A 48 -3.27 17.86 16.06
C LEU A 48 -3.78 19.31 16.24
N ALA A 49 -3.74 19.87 17.46
CA ALA A 49 -4.15 21.25 17.73
C ALA A 49 -3.10 22.28 17.26
N ARG A 50 -1.81 21.99 17.39
CA ARG A 50 -0.70 22.85 16.92
C ARG A 50 -0.69 23.08 15.41
N PHE A 51 -1.40 22.25 14.67
CA PHE A 51 -1.66 22.45 13.24
C PHE A 51 -2.57 23.65 12.95
N GLY A 52 -3.50 23.97 13.84
CA GLY A 52 -4.50 25.02 13.63
C GLY A 52 -4.02 26.45 13.89
N THR A 53 -2.79 26.63 14.42
CA THR A 53 -2.30 27.94 14.90
C THR A 53 -1.04 28.45 14.18
N GLY A 54 -0.58 27.79 13.12
CA GLY A 54 0.64 28.13 12.38
C GLY A 54 0.48 29.22 11.30
N GLY A 55 -0.35 30.24 11.51
CA GLY A 55 -0.49 31.39 10.61
C GLY A 55 -0.19 32.69 11.35
N GLY A 56 1.10 33.08 11.42
CA GLY A 56 1.50 34.30 12.10
C GLY A 56 2.94 34.70 11.84
N ALA A 57 3.10 35.85 11.18
CA ALA A 57 4.33 36.53 10.76
C ALA A 57 5.52 36.45 11.74
N GLY A 58 6.72 36.22 11.18
CA GLY A 58 8.03 36.42 11.83
C GLY A 58 8.82 37.55 11.15
N PRO A 59 9.71 38.25 11.88
CA PRO A 59 10.16 39.60 11.56
C PRO A 59 11.32 39.65 10.55
N GLY A 60 11.37 40.75 9.79
CA GLY A 60 12.30 40.98 8.69
C GLY A 60 13.79 41.00 9.08
N GLY A 61 14.61 40.44 8.18
CA GLY A 61 16.05 40.58 8.15
C GLY A 61 16.49 41.17 6.81
N GLU A 62 17.39 42.15 6.87
CA GLU A 62 17.97 42.86 5.72
C GLU A 62 18.72 41.94 4.73
N PRO A 63 18.71 42.25 3.42
CA PRO A 63 19.45 41.50 2.41
C PRO A 63 20.93 41.92 2.31
N PRO A 64 21.86 41.00 1.95
CA PRO A 64 23.25 41.33 1.66
C PRO A 64 23.44 41.85 0.22
N PRO A 65 24.58 42.51 -0.11
CA PRO A 65 24.72 43.30 -1.33
C PRO A 65 24.99 42.44 -2.58
N GLY A 66 24.45 42.93 -3.70
CA GLY A 66 24.48 42.29 -5.01
C GLY A 66 25.86 42.19 -5.68
N GLY A 67 26.03 41.13 -6.47
CA GLY A 67 27.16 40.89 -7.34
C GLY A 67 26.74 40.72 -8.80
N ALA A 68 27.11 41.72 -9.61
CA ALA A 68 27.43 41.73 -11.04
C ALA A 68 26.71 40.78 -12.03
N ASP A 69 25.78 41.41 -12.78
CA ASP A 69 25.50 41.32 -14.22
C ASP A 69 26.21 40.24 -15.06
N GLY A 70 25.40 39.31 -15.60
CA GLY A 70 25.68 38.58 -16.83
C GLY A 70 24.71 39.04 -17.93
N ALA A 71 25.26 39.58 -19.03
CA ALA A 71 24.52 40.15 -20.15
C ALA A 71 23.59 39.14 -20.86
N PRO A 72 22.41 39.56 -21.36
CA PRO A 72 21.52 38.71 -22.16
C PRO A 72 22.05 38.57 -23.60
N ALA A 73 22.05 37.34 -24.11
CA ALA A 73 22.38 37.04 -25.50
C ALA A 73 21.22 37.40 -26.44
N GLU A 74 21.51 38.22 -27.45
CA GLU A 74 20.64 38.52 -28.59
C GLU A 74 20.38 37.28 -29.47
N GLY A 75 19.18 37.16 -30.04
CA GLY A 75 18.93 36.24 -31.16
C GLY A 75 17.48 35.81 -31.37
N GLY A 76 16.66 36.68 -31.98
CA GLY A 76 15.37 36.28 -32.54
C GLY A 76 15.55 35.38 -33.76
N ALA A 77 15.28 34.09 -33.64
CA ALA A 77 15.12 33.19 -34.77
C ALA A 77 13.62 33.05 -35.08
N GLY A 78 13.20 33.53 -36.26
CA GLY A 78 11.87 33.27 -36.80
C GLY A 78 11.76 31.79 -37.21
N TRP A 79 11.33 30.95 -36.27
CA TRP A 79 11.10 29.54 -36.53
C TRP A 79 9.83 29.33 -37.37
N ASP A 80 9.88 28.43 -38.35
CA ASP A 80 8.66 27.85 -38.92
C ASP A 80 8.16 26.66 -38.06
N LEU A 81 6.91 26.24 -38.26
CA LEU A 81 6.30 25.21 -37.40
C LEU A 81 7.04 23.88 -37.46
N GLU A 82 7.45 23.44 -38.65
CA GLU A 82 8.15 22.16 -38.82
C GLU A 82 9.56 22.20 -38.26
N GLY A 83 10.29 23.29 -38.47
CA GLY A 83 11.65 23.49 -37.95
C GLY A 83 11.67 23.57 -36.43
N LEU A 84 10.69 24.26 -35.83
CA LEU A 84 10.55 24.28 -34.37
C LEU A 84 10.14 22.92 -33.82
N ALA A 85 9.20 22.22 -34.46
CA ALA A 85 8.79 20.89 -34.05
C ALA A 85 9.96 19.88 -34.10
N ALA A 86 10.78 19.92 -35.14
CA ALA A 86 11.99 19.11 -35.24
C ALA A 86 13.04 19.50 -34.19
N ALA A 87 13.20 20.79 -33.90
CA ALA A 87 14.10 21.27 -32.86
C ALA A 87 13.67 20.78 -31.48
N ILE A 88 12.38 20.91 -31.13
CA ILE A 88 11.79 20.41 -29.89
C ILE A 88 11.96 18.88 -29.78
N ALA A 89 11.70 18.14 -30.86
CA ALA A 89 11.89 16.69 -30.89
C ALA A 89 13.35 16.26 -30.63
N ALA A 90 14.33 17.08 -31.05
CA ALA A 90 15.74 16.81 -30.76
C ALA A 90 16.10 17.03 -29.27
N ARG A 91 15.37 17.88 -28.54
CA ARG A 91 15.61 18.18 -27.11
C ARG A 91 15.01 17.12 -26.17
N THR A 92 14.31 16.11 -26.68
CA THR A 92 13.80 15.00 -25.85
C THR A 92 14.89 13.98 -25.49
N ALA A 93 15.99 13.95 -26.25
CA ALA A 93 17.02 12.91 -26.12
C ALA A 93 17.67 12.80 -24.72
N PRO A 94 18.03 13.90 -24.02
CA PRO A 94 18.61 13.82 -22.68
C PRO A 94 17.70 13.14 -21.64
N PHE A 95 16.38 13.23 -21.85
CA PHE A 95 15.38 12.73 -20.93
C PHE A 95 14.91 11.31 -21.24
N LEU A 96 15.25 10.79 -22.43
CA LEU A 96 14.82 9.48 -22.92
C LEU A 96 16.02 8.54 -23.16
N GLY A 97 17.10 8.73 -22.39
CA GLY A 97 18.31 7.89 -22.50
C GLY A 97 18.98 7.96 -23.87
N GLY A 98 18.96 9.12 -24.53
CA GLY A 98 19.53 9.36 -25.86
C GLY A 98 18.58 9.09 -27.02
N ARG A 99 17.35 8.60 -26.78
CA ARG A 99 16.37 8.34 -27.84
C ARG A 99 15.67 9.63 -28.29
N ARG A 100 15.59 9.82 -29.62
CA ARG A 100 14.76 10.87 -30.24
C ARG A 100 13.38 10.32 -30.55
N ILE A 101 12.37 11.18 -30.43
CA ILE A 101 10.97 10.84 -30.75
C ILE A 101 10.54 11.52 -32.05
N GLY A 102 9.51 10.97 -32.70
CA GLY A 102 8.89 11.63 -33.85
C GLY A 102 8.16 12.91 -33.42
N VAL A 103 7.97 13.84 -34.36
CA VAL A 103 7.33 15.15 -34.06
C VAL A 103 5.87 15.05 -33.59
N ASP A 104 5.21 13.93 -33.87
CA ASP A 104 3.83 13.61 -33.46
C ASP A 104 3.75 12.56 -32.34
N VAL A 105 4.90 12.11 -31.83
CA VAL A 105 4.96 11.17 -30.71
C VAL A 105 4.98 11.98 -29.43
N ASP A 106 4.07 11.66 -28.51
CA ASP A 106 4.03 12.34 -27.21
C ASP A 106 5.23 11.91 -26.34
N PHE A 107 5.84 12.89 -25.68
CA PHE A 107 7.01 12.69 -24.83
C PHE A 107 6.76 11.65 -23.71
N PHE A 108 5.58 11.63 -23.11
CA PHE A 108 5.22 10.68 -22.06
C PHE A 108 4.96 9.29 -22.63
N ASP A 109 4.34 9.19 -23.80
CA ASP A 109 4.16 7.90 -24.49
C ASP A 109 5.49 7.26 -24.89
N ALA A 110 6.53 8.07 -25.07
CA ALA A 110 7.89 7.60 -25.32
C ALA A 110 8.63 7.12 -24.06
N GLY A 111 8.01 7.23 -22.88
CA GLY A 111 8.55 6.75 -21.60
C GLY A 111 9.10 7.85 -20.69
N ALA A 112 8.90 9.13 -21.02
CA ALA A 112 9.29 10.23 -20.14
C ALA A 112 8.42 10.27 -18.88
N THR A 113 9.02 10.69 -17.78
CA THR A 113 8.35 10.87 -16.49
C THR A 113 7.90 12.33 -16.27
N SER A 114 7.12 12.59 -15.22
CA SER A 114 6.80 13.96 -14.80
C SER A 114 8.05 14.74 -14.33
N VAL A 115 9.17 14.06 -14.01
CA VAL A 115 10.46 14.70 -13.72
C VAL A 115 11.10 15.23 -15.00
N ASP A 116 11.10 14.37 -16.02
CA ASP A 116 11.62 14.67 -17.34
C ASP A 116 10.89 15.85 -17.96
N ALA A 117 9.58 15.97 -17.74
CA ALA A 117 8.77 17.08 -18.25
C ALA A 117 9.17 18.46 -17.69
N ALA A 118 9.51 18.55 -16.41
CA ALA A 118 9.97 19.80 -15.80
C ALA A 118 11.35 20.20 -16.36
N GLY A 119 12.27 19.24 -16.46
CA GLY A 119 13.56 19.47 -17.09
C GLY A 119 13.42 19.81 -18.59
N PHE A 120 12.49 19.16 -19.28
CA PHE A 120 12.21 19.38 -20.69
C PHE A 120 11.60 20.77 -20.92
N ALA A 121 10.58 21.18 -20.16
CA ALA A 121 10.02 22.53 -20.22
C ALA A 121 11.09 23.61 -19.99
N ALA A 122 11.92 23.44 -18.94
CA ALA A 122 13.02 24.34 -18.67
C ALA A 122 14.05 24.37 -19.82
N ALA A 123 14.36 23.23 -20.42
CA ALA A 123 15.27 23.14 -21.56
C ALA A 123 14.68 23.79 -22.82
N LEU A 124 13.38 23.62 -23.09
CA LEU A 124 12.72 24.27 -24.22
C LEU A 124 12.70 25.80 -24.07
N ASN A 125 12.41 26.29 -22.86
CA ASN A 125 12.41 27.72 -22.61
C ASN A 125 13.82 28.32 -22.71
N ARG A 126 14.81 27.65 -22.13
CA ARG A 126 16.21 28.10 -22.13
C ARG A 126 16.87 27.99 -23.51
N ASP A 127 16.73 26.84 -24.18
CA ASP A 127 17.53 26.49 -25.36
C ASP A 127 16.86 26.90 -26.67
N LEU A 128 15.53 27.08 -26.68
CA LEU A 128 14.75 27.47 -27.86
C LEU A 128 14.01 28.80 -27.68
N GLY A 129 14.18 29.48 -26.54
CA GLY A 129 13.54 30.76 -26.24
C GLY A 129 12.00 30.68 -26.18
N LEU A 130 11.46 29.48 -25.96
CA LEU A 130 10.02 29.29 -25.85
C LEU A 130 9.49 29.81 -24.51
N ARG A 131 8.19 30.10 -24.48
CA ARG A 131 7.46 30.49 -23.26
C ARG A 131 6.40 29.43 -22.99
N LEU A 132 6.85 28.25 -22.60
CA LEU A 132 5.99 27.11 -22.28
C LEU A 132 5.97 26.91 -20.77
N SER A 133 4.78 26.86 -20.19
CA SER A 133 4.60 26.43 -18.80
C SER A 133 4.79 24.91 -18.70
N LEU A 134 4.99 24.43 -17.47
CA LEU A 134 5.01 23.00 -17.21
C LEU A 134 3.65 22.36 -17.55
N ASP A 135 2.56 23.09 -17.35
CA ASP A 135 1.21 22.65 -17.72
C ASP A 135 1.04 22.52 -19.24
N ASP A 136 1.69 23.36 -20.05
CA ASP A 136 1.67 23.25 -21.52
C ASP A 136 2.32 21.95 -22.00
N VAL A 137 3.47 21.61 -21.42
CA VAL A 137 4.16 20.35 -21.70
C VAL A 137 3.30 19.17 -21.25
N PHE A 138 2.67 19.26 -20.09
CA PHE A 138 1.81 18.19 -19.58
C PHE A 138 0.48 18.01 -20.32
N ALA A 139 -0.04 19.08 -20.92
CA ALA A 139 -1.29 19.04 -21.67
C ALA A 139 -1.16 18.24 -22.97
N ASP A 140 -0.05 18.39 -23.69
CA ASP A 140 0.27 17.66 -24.91
C ASP A 140 1.76 17.88 -25.27
N ALA A 141 2.58 16.87 -25.00
CA ALA A 141 4.04 16.97 -25.15
C ALA A 141 4.53 16.57 -26.54
N ARG A 142 3.64 16.48 -27.54
CA ARG A 142 4.05 16.27 -28.93
C ARG A 142 4.85 17.48 -29.40
N PRO A 143 6.07 17.30 -29.94
CA PRO A 143 6.91 18.40 -30.40
C PRO A 143 6.18 19.38 -31.35
N ARG A 144 5.31 18.87 -32.23
CA ARG A 144 4.49 19.67 -33.13
C ARG A 144 3.45 20.53 -32.41
N ARG A 145 2.89 20.06 -31.30
CA ARG A 145 1.94 20.83 -30.49
C ARG A 145 2.64 21.93 -29.71
N LEU A 146 3.76 21.61 -29.06
CA LEU A 146 4.56 22.57 -28.32
C LEU A 146 5.13 23.66 -29.22
N ALA A 147 5.49 23.32 -30.47
CA ALA A 147 5.90 24.30 -31.48
C ALA A 147 4.77 25.29 -31.82
N ARG A 148 3.53 24.81 -31.98
CA ARG A 148 2.37 25.70 -32.21
C ARG A 148 2.12 26.64 -31.03
N LEU A 149 2.20 26.13 -29.80
CA LEU A 149 2.03 26.94 -28.59
C LEU A 149 3.15 27.99 -28.48
N GLY A 150 4.40 27.58 -28.66
CA GLY A 150 5.55 28.48 -28.62
C GLY A 150 5.49 29.61 -29.66
N LEU A 151 5.04 29.30 -30.89
CA LEU A 151 4.85 30.30 -31.95
C LEU A 151 3.68 31.24 -31.67
N ALA A 152 2.58 30.74 -31.09
CA ALA A 152 1.44 31.58 -30.71
C ALA A 152 1.82 32.59 -29.61
N SER A 153 2.56 32.14 -28.59
CA SER A 153 3.04 32.98 -27.48
C SER A 153 4.06 34.05 -27.90
N ALA A 154 4.74 33.86 -29.05
CA ALA A 154 5.66 34.85 -29.62
C ALA A 154 4.95 36.01 -30.34
N THR A 155 3.66 35.86 -30.67
CA THR A 155 2.92 36.80 -31.54
C THR A 155 2.00 37.81 -30.83
N GLY A 156 1.93 37.83 -29.48
CA GLY A 156 1.40 39.00 -28.75
C GLY A 156 0.72 38.72 -27.41
N ALA A 157 1.37 39.14 -26.32
CA ALA A 157 0.82 39.79 -25.11
C ALA A 157 2.01 40.18 -24.19
N PRO A 158 2.02 41.36 -23.53
CA PRO A 158 3.12 41.77 -22.67
C PRO A 158 2.93 41.19 -21.25
N HIS A 159 3.96 40.57 -20.64
CA HIS A 159 4.30 40.82 -19.22
C HIS A 159 5.67 40.25 -18.76
N ARG A 160 6.10 40.87 -17.65
CA ARG A 160 7.37 41.04 -16.90
C ARG A 160 8.45 39.94 -16.85
N GLU A 161 9.70 40.41 -16.73
CA GLU A 161 10.93 39.64 -16.52
C GLU A 161 10.97 38.84 -15.20
N PRO A 162 11.71 37.71 -15.15
CA PRO A 162 11.73 36.80 -14.02
C PRO A 162 12.80 37.19 -12.99
N ALA A 163 12.40 37.91 -11.93
CA ALA A 163 13.25 38.08 -10.74
C ALA A 163 12.52 38.02 -9.39
N ASP A 164 11.18 38.03 -9.33
CA ASP A 164 10.42 37.94 -8.07
C ASP A 164 9.33 36.86 -8.15
N ALA A 165 9.72 35.58 -8.08
CA ALA A 165 8.80 34.43 -8.04
C ALA A 165 8.25 34.14 -6.63
N ALA A 166 8.01 35.17 -5.81
CA ALA A 166 7.52 35.03 -4.44
C ALA A 166 6.28 35.89 -4.12
N ALA A 167 5.75 36.67 -5.07
CA ALA A 167 4.62 37.57 -4.81
C ALA A 167 3.37 37.36 -5.69
N ASP A 168 3.40 36.49 -6.71
CA ASP A 168 2.28 36.34 -7.67
C ASP A 168 1.49 35.02 -7.47
N GLU A 169 1.02 34.73 -6.25
CA GLU A 169 0.09 33.62 -6.01
C GLU A 169 -1.39 34.00 -6.24
N ASP A 170 -1.74 35.29 -6.35
CA ASP A 170 -3.15 35.74 -6.41
C ASP A 170 -3.76 35.84 -7.83
N GLU A 171 -2.98 36.00 -8.91
CA GLU A 171 -3.56 36.16 -10.28
C GLU A 171 -3.78 34.83 -11.03
N SER A 172 -3.15 33.72 -10.63
CA SER A 172 -3.33 32.41 -11.28
C SER A 172 -4.61 31.65 -10.85
N GLY A 173 -5.32 32.16 -9.84
CA GLY A 173 -6.53 31.54 -9.30
C GLY A 173 -7.75 31.63 -10.22
N ASP A 174 -7.85 32.69 -11.04
CA ASP A 174 -9.07 33.05 -11.77
C ASP A 174 -9.25 32.22 -13.07
N GLU A 175 -8.19 32.05 -13.86
CA GLU A 175 -8.26 31.29 -15.12
C GLU A 175 -8.67 29.81 -14.93
N GLY A 176 -8.25 29.20 -13.82
CA GLY A 176 -8.63 27.83 -13.49
C GLY A 176 -10.11 27.66 -13.17
N LEU A 177 -10.71 28.63 -12.50
CA LEU A 177 -12.13 28.62 -12.12
C LEU A 177 -13.04 28.90 -13.32
N ASP A 178 -12.63 29.82 -14.20
CA ASP A 178 -13.34 30.09 -15.46
C ASP A 178 -13.40 28.86 -16.36
N LEU A 179 -12.28 28.12 -16.48
CA LEU A 179 -12.25 26.86 -17.22
C LEU A 179 -13.17 25.80 -16.59
N VAL A 180 -13.20 25.70 -15.26
CA VAL A 180 -14.15 24.82 -14.57
C VAL A 180 -15.59 25.22 -14.91
N ALA A 181 -15.94 26.50 -14.82
CA ALA A 181 -17.28 26.98 -15.13
C ALA A 181 -17.67 26.68 -16.59
N ALA A 182 -16.77 26.91 -17.54
CA ALA A 182 -16.97 26.60 -18.95
C ALA A 182 -17.16 25.09 -19.20
N ASP A 183 -16.51 24.23 -18.41
CA ASP A 183 -16.65 22.78 -18.49
C ASP A 183 -17.98 22.29 -17.94
N LEU A 184 -18.40 22.85 -16.81
CA LEU A 184 -19.72 22.57 -16.25
C LEU A 184 -20.84 23.00 -17.21
N ALA A 185 -20.68 24.13 -17.90
CA ALA A 185 -21.64 24.60 -18.89
C ALA A 185 -21.79 23.66 -20.12
N ARG A 186 -20.85 22.74 -20.35
CA ARG A 186 -21.01 21.69 -21.38
C ARG A 186 -21.97 20.58 -20.94
N ALA A 187 -22.01 20.27 -19.65
CA ALA A 187 -22.99 19.31 -19.12
C ALA A 187 -24.43 19.80 -19.38
N ASP A 188 -24.66 21.11 -19.24
CA ASP A 188 -25.95 21.76 -19.49
C ASP A 188 -26.39 21.72 -20.97
N ARG A 189 -25.49 21.30 -21.88
CA ARG A 189 -25.79 21.14 -23.32
C ARG A 189 -26.04 19.69 -23.71
N LEU A 190 -25.92 18.75 -22.78
CA LEU A 190 -26.22 17.35 -23.04
C LEU A 190 -27.70 17.19 -23.41
N PRO A 191 -28.04 16.30 -24.36
CA PRO A 191 -29.43 16.07 -24.72
C PRO A 191 -30.21 15.48 -23.54
N TRP A 192 -31.49 15.83 -23.44
CA TRP A 192 -32.40 15.21 -22.50
C TRP A 192 -32.68 13.77 -22.90
N THR A 193 -32.58 12.85 -21.94
CA THR A 193 -32.79 11.42 -22.17
C THR A 193 -33.78 10.83 -21.17
N GLY A 194 -34.38 9.70 -21.53
CA GLY A 194 -35.06 8.86 -20.55
C GLY A 194 -34.07 8.06 -19.71
N PRO A 195 -34.51 7.51 -18.55
CA PRO A 195 -33.65 6.64 -17.75
C PRO A 195 -33.22 5.41 -18.54
N ALA A 196 -32.03 4.89 -18.24
CA ALA A 196 -31.55 3.66 -18.84
C ALA A 196 -32.44 2.47 -18.43
N ALA A 197 -32.53 1.46 -19.30
CA ALA A 197 -33.25 0.24 -18.98
C ALA A 197 -32.59 -0.47 -17.79
N LYS A 198 -33.38 -0.81 -16.77
CA LYS A 198 -32.92 -1.53 -15.58
C LYS A 198 -32.69 -3.02 -15.89
N ALA A 199 -31.56 -3.34 -16.50
CA ALA A 199 -31.16 -4.71 -16.81
C ALA A 199 -29.67 -4.92 -16.55
N PRO A 200 -29.22 -6.11 -16.11
CA PRO A 200 -27.80 -6.40 -16.00
C PRO A 200 -27.09 -6.20 -17.35
N PRO A 201 -25.85 -5.66 -17.35
CA PRO A 201 -25.15 -5.34 -18.59
C PRO A 201 -24.73 -6.60 -19.34
N ARG A 202 -24.78 -6.54 -20.67
CA ARG A 202 -24.26 -7.59 -21.56
C ARG A 202 -23.00 -7.14 -22.27
N ARG A 203 -22.81 -5.84 -22.52
CA ARG A 203 -21.63 -5.32 -23.20
C ARG A 203 -21.19 -3.98 -22.60
N ILE A 204 -20.09 -4.03 -21.86
CA ILE A 204 -19.60 -2.92 -21.04
C ILE A 204 -18.46 -2.20 -21.77
N LEU A 205 -18.54 -0.88 -21.93
CA LEU A 205 -17.37 -0.07 -22.25
C LEU A 205 -16.61 0.23 -20.96
N LEU A 206 -15.36 -0.22 -20.85
CA LEU A 206 -14.47 0.07 -19.73
C LEU A 206 -13.34 0.99 -20.18
N THR A 207 -13.22 2.16 -19.53
CA THR A 207 -12.04 3.03 -19.69
C THR A 207 -11.06 2.79 -18.55
N GLY A 208 -9.76 2.94 -18.81
CA GLY A 208 -8.73 2.87 -17.77
C GLY A 208 -8.32 1.44 -17.36
N ALA A 209 -8.63 0.43 -18.18
CA ALA A 209 -8.31 -0.98 -17.92
C ALA A 209 -6.80 -1.26 -17.74
N THR A 210 -5.92 -0.38 -18.25
CA THR A 210 -4.46 -0.46 -18.08
C THR A 210 -3.96 0.17 -16.77
N GLY A 211 -4.83 0.83 -16.00
CA GLY A 211 -4.50 1.41 -14.70
C GLY A 211 -4.71 0.41 -13.55
N PHE A 212 -4.21 0.74 -12.36
CA PHE A 212 -4.24 -0.15 -11.20
C PHE A 212 -5.67 -0.62 -10.86
N LEU A 213 -6.58 0.28 -10.48
CA LEU A 213 -7.96 -0.08 -10.19
C LEU A 213 -8.68 -0.68 -11.41
N GLY A 214 -8.45 -0.12 -12.61
CA GLY A 214 -9.15 -0.55 -13.82
C GLY A 214 -8.83 -2.00 -14.23
N GLY A 215 -7.59 -2.46 -14.04
CA GLY A 215 -7.20 -3.85 -14.29
C GLY A 215 -7.86 -4.82 -13.30
N HIS A 216 -7.93 -4.45 -12.02
CA HIS A 216 -8.66 -5.24 -11.01
C HIS A 216 -10.17 -5.27 -11.29
N LEU A 217 -10.76 -4.11 -11.62
CA LEU A 217 -12.18 -3.99 -11.94
C LEU A 217 -12.56 -4.77 -13.20
N LEU A 218 -11.72 -4.79 -14.24
CA LEU A 218 -11.92 -5.62 -15.42
C LEU A 218 -12.15 -7.08 -15.03
N LEU A 219 -11.28 -7.64 -14.19
CA LEU A 219 -11.40 -9.04 -13.78
C LEU A 219 -12.61 -9.29 -12.89
N ASP A 220 -12.96 -8.36 -12.00
CA ASP A 220 -14.14 -8.51 -11.15
C ASP A 220 -15.45 -8.35 -11.93
N LEU A 221 -15.49 -7.51 -12.97
CA LEU A 221 -16.61 -7.44 -13.92
C LEU A 221 -16.79 -8.77 -14.68
N LEU A 222 -15.69 -9.40 -15.10
CA LEU A 222 -15.73 -10.71 -15.77
C LEU A 222 -16.11 -11.86 -14.83
N ARG A 223 -15.74 -11.79 -13.55
CA ARG A 223 -16.10 -12.79 -12.53
C ARG A 223 -17.55 -12.67 -12.07
N ARG A 224 -18.10 -11.45 -12.05
CA ARG A 224 -19.44 -11.19 -11.48
C ARG A 224 -20.58 -11.63 -12.40
N GLY A 225 -20.41 -11.53 -13.71
CA GLY A 225 -21.42 -11.93 -14.69
C GLY A 225 -20.80 -12.25 -16.05
N ASP A 226 -21.63 -12.42 -17.07
CA ASP A 226 -21.23 -12.91 -18.40
C ASP A 226 -21.02 -11.79 -19.44
N ALA A 227 -21.00 -10.52 -19.03
CA ALA A 227 -20.84 -9.40 -19.96
C ALA A 227 -19.53 -9.47 -20.76
N HIS A 228 -19.58 -9.04 -22.01
CA HIS A 228 -18.40 -8.81 -22.83
C HIS A 228 -17.84 -7.40 -22.57
N VAL A 229 -16.55 -7.25 -22.32
CA VAL A 229 -15.96 -5.96 -21.94
C VAL A 229 -15.15 -5.37 -23.09
N VAL A 230 -15.55 -4.20 -23.57
CA VAL A 230 -14.83 -3.40 -24.56
C VAL A 230 -13.90 -2.46 -23.79
N CYS A 231 -12.59 -2.69 -23.85
CA CYS A 231 -11.60 -1.88 -23.15
C CYS A 231 -11.04 -0.79 -24.06
N LEU A 232 -11.28 0.48 -23.71
CA LEU A 232 -10.64 1.62 -24.38
C LEU A 232 -9.16 1.70 -23.97
N VAL A 233 -8.25 1.58 -24.93
CA VAL A 233 -6.81 1.56 -24.69
C VAL A 233 -6.08 2.47 -25.68
N ARG A 234 -5.21 3.34 -25.18
CA ARG A 234 -4.32 4.16 -26.02
C ARG A 234 -3.29 3.28 -26.71
N ALA A 235 -3.46 3.09 -28.01
CA ALA A 235 -2.60 2.29 -28.85
C ALA A 235 -2.79 2.67 -30.33
N ALA A 236 -1.78 2.39 -31.16
CA ALA A 236 -1.86 2.62 -32.60
C ALA A 236 -2.89 1.68 -33.29
N ASP A 237 -3.04 0.46 -32.77
CA ASP A 237 -3.96 -0.55 -33.29
C ASP A 237 -4.39 -1.53 -32.18
N ALA A 238 -5.35 -2.40 -32.49
CA ALA A 238 -5.91 -3.35 -31.53
C ALA A 238 -4.86 -4.34 -30.99
N ARG A 239 -3.92 -4.78 -31.83
CA ARG A 239 -2.87 -5.73 -31.43
C ARG A 239 -1.87 -5.08 -30.48
N ALA A 240 -1.52 -3.81 -30.69
CA ALA A 240 -0.72 -3.02 -29.78
C ALA A 240 -1.46 -2.77 -28.46
N GLY A 241 -2.76 -2.51 -28.52
CA GLY A 241 -3.61 -2.36 -27.35
C GLY A 241 -3.70 -3.65 -26.52
N GLU A 242 -3.85 -4.82 -27.16
CA GLU A 242 -3.85 -6.12 -26.49
C GLU A 242 -2.53 -6.41 -25.77
N ARG A 243 -1.39 -6.06 -26.38
CA ARG A 243 -0.08 -6.18 -25.73
C ARG A 243 0.00 -5.26 -24.50
N ARG A 244 -0.35 -3.99 -24.66
CA ARG A 244 -0.36 -3.00 -23.57
C ARG A 244 -1.24 -3.42 -22.40
N LEU A 245 -2.44 -3.92 -22.68
CA LEU A 245 -3.36 -4.43 -21.67
C LEU A 245 -2.81 -5.67 -20.97
N GLY A 246 -2.27 -6.63 -21.72
CA GLY A 246 -1.64 -7.82 -21.17
C GLY A 246 -0.44 -7.51 -20.28
N GLU A 247 0.42 -6.59 -20.69
CA GLU A 247 1.59 -6.11 -19.92
C GLU A 247 1.16 -5.40 -18.64
N ALA A 248 0.15 -4.52 -18.71
CA ALA A 248 -0.39 -3.85 -17.53
C ALA A 248 -0.95 -4.83 -16.50
N LEU A 249 -1.79 -5.79 -16.94
CA LEU A 249 -2.32 -6.83 -16.06
C LEU A 249 -1.21 -7.68 -15.45
N ALA A 250 -0.21 -8.07 -16.25
CA ALA A 250 0.95 -8.81 -15.74
C ALA A 250 1.73 -8.02 -14.68
N GLY A 251 1.91 -6.71 -14.86
CA GLY A 251 2.51 -5.81 -13.88
C GLY A 251 1.78 -5.80 -12.53
N PHE A 252 0.45 -5.92 -12.56
CA PHE A 252 -0.39 -6.05 -11.35
C PHE A 252 -0.57 -7.50 -10.88
N ARG A 253 0.16 -8.46 -11.47
CA ARG A 253 0.05 -9.92 -11.21
C ARG A 253 -1.36 -10.46 -11.44
N LEU A 254 -2.04 -9.91 -12.43
CA LEU A 254 -3.38 -10.28 -12.86
C LEU A 254 -3.30 -11.20 -14.09
N PRO A 255 -4.19 -12.21 -14.18
CA PRO A 255 -4.17 -13.14 -15.31
C PRO A 255 -4.60 -12.47 -16.62
N TRP A 256 -3.83 -12.72 -17.68
CA TRP A 256 -4.20 -12.45 -19.09
C TRP A 256 -4.36 -13.76 -19.87
N SER A 257 -5.21 -14.64 -19.35
CA SER A 257 -5.45 -15.98 -19.89
C SER A 257 -6.29 -15.95 -21.17
N ALA A 258 -6.34 -17.08 -21.89
CA ALA A 258 -7.22 -17.22 -23.06
C ALA A 258 -8.70 -17.02 -22.71
N GLU A 259 -9.11 -17.37 -21.49
CA GLU A 259 -10.47 -17.17 -21.01
C GLU A 259 -10.82 -15.69 -20.86
N VAL A 260 -9.92 -14.90 -20.25
CA VAL A 260 -10.09 -13.44 -20.15
C VAL A 260 -10.16 -12.82 -21.53
N ARG A 261 -9.22 -13.17 -22.43
CA ARG A 261 -9.15 -12.62 -23.79
C ARG A 261 -10.41 -12.89 -24.62
N ARG A 262 -11.08 -14.02 -24.42
CA ARG A 262 -12.33 -14.35 -25.14
C ARG A 262 -13.49 -13.40 -24.83
N ARG A 263 -13.49 -12.77 -23.66
CA ARG A 263 -14.55 -11.88 -23.18
C ARG A 263 -14.14 -10.40 -23.20
N VAL A 264 -13.00 -10.08 -23.80
CA VAL A 264 -12.45 -8.73 -23.86
C VAL A 264 -12.17 -8.35 -25.31
N THR A 265 -12.69 -7.20 -25.74
CA THR A 265 -12.29 -6.56 -26.98
C THR A 265 -11.49 -5.31 -26.66
N VAL A 266 -10.29 -5.18 -27.21
CA VAL A 266 -9.52 -3.93 -27.09
C VAL A 266 -9.94 -2.96 -28.19
N LEU A 267 -10.37 -1.77 -27.77
CA LEU A 267 -10.72 -0.66 -28.64
C LEU A 267 -9.62 0.40 -28.56
N PRO A 268 -8.79 0.57 -29.62
CA PRO A 268 -7.85 1.67 -29.71
C PRO A 268 -8.57 3.01 -29.66
N GLY A 269 -8.16 3.88 -28.75
CA GLY A 269 -8.72 5.23 -28.62
C GLY A 269 -8.19 5.95 -27.39
N ASP A 270 -8.55 7.22 -27.26
CA ASP A 270 -8.12 8.09 -26.17
C ASP A 270 -9.30 8.86 -25.59
N ILE A 271 -9.51 8.72 -24.29
CA ILE A 271 -10.56 9.43 -23.55
C ILE A 271 -10.37 10.96 -23.58
N ALA A 272 -9.14 11.44 -23.80
CA ALA A 272 -8.82 12.86 -23.88
C ALA A 272 -9.13 13.48 -25.26
N GLU A 273 -9.54 12.68 -26.24
CA GLU A 273 -9.89 13.13 -27.59
C GLU A 273 -11.42 13.14 -27.81
N PRO A 274 -11.94 14.08 -28.63
CA PRO A 274 -13.35 14.08 -28.99
C PRO A 274 -13.79 12.73 -29.55
N ARG A 275 -14.98 12.27 -29.15
CA ARG A 275 -15.51 10.94 -29.53
C ARG A 275 -14.52 9.80 -29.27
N LEU A 276 -13.70 9.91 -28.22
CA LEU A 276 -12.67 8.94 -27.83
C LEU A 276 -11.56 8.72 -28.89
N GLY A 277 -11.40 9.66 -29.83
CA GLY A 277 -10.52 9.51 -30.99
C GLY A 277 -11.07 8.61 -32.10
N LEU A 278 -12.36 8.26 -32.05
CA LEU A 278 -13.03 7.43 -33.04
C LEU A 278 -13.59 8.28 -34.19
N ASP A 279 -13.67 7.68 -35.38
CA ASP A 279 -14.46 8.22 -36.48
C ASP A 279 -15.97 8.12 -36.21
N GLY A 280 -16.78 8.73 -37.08
CA GLY A 280 -18.23 8.77 -36.92
C GLY A 280 -18.88 7.39 -36.93
N ASP A 281 -18.47 6.53 -37.87
CA ASP A 281 -19.05 5.20 -38.05
C ASP A 281 -18.75 4.30 -36.85
N ARG A 282 -17.51 4.31 -36.33
CA ARG A 282 -17.11 3.54 -35.15
C ARG A 282 -17.75 4.09 -33.88
N TRP A 283 -17.95 5.40 -33.77
CA TRP A 283 -18.70 6.00 -32.67
C TRP A 283 -20.16 5.52 -32.64
N GLU A 284 -20.84 5.54 -33.79
CA GLU A 284 -22.23 5.08 -33.91
C GLU A 284 -22.36 3.56 -33.70
N GLU A 285 -21.39 2.78 -34.18
CA GLU A 285 -21.31 1.35 -33.89
C GLU A 285 -21.16 1.11 -32.38
N LEU A 286 -20.20 1.77 -31.73
CA LEU A 286 -19.99 1.66 -30.29
C LEU A 286 -21.27 2.03 -29.52
N ALA A 287 -21.94 3.12 -29.89
CA ALA A 287 -23.17 3.59 -29.27
C ALA A 287 -24.33 2.60 -29.40
N ARG A 288 -24.36 1.76 -30.44
CA ARG A 288 -25.36 0.69 -30.61
C ARG A 288 -24.99 -0.59 -29.87
N GLU A 289 -23.69 -0.88 -29.75
CA GLU A 289 -23.21 -2.16 -29.21
C GLU A 289 -23.15 -2.22 -27.69
N VAL A 290 -22.76 -1.12 -27.03
CA VAL A 290 -22.55 -1.11 -25.58
C VAL A 290 -23.84 -0.75 -24.85
N ASP A 291 -24.10 -1.41 -23.72
CA ASP A 291 -25.30 -1.20 -22.90
C ASP A 291 -25.01 -0.69 -21.49
N SER A 292 -23.73 -0.56 -21.13
CA SER A 292 -23.27 0.06 -19.89
C SER A 292 -21.86 0.64 -20.07
N ILE A 293 -21.57 1.75 -19.40
CA ILE A 293 -20.28 2.43 -19.47
C ILE A 293 -19.68 2.52 -18.07
N VAL A 294 -18.44 2.07 -17.92
CA VAL A 294 -17.66 2.15 -16.69
C VAL A 294 -16.42 3.03 -16.92
N SER A 295 -16.45 4.21 -16.33
CA SER A 295 -15.40 5.22 -16.45
C SER A 295 -14.44 5.14 -15.27
N VAL A 296 -13.27 4.53 -15.45
CA VAL A 296 -12.17 4.50 -14.45
C VAL A 296 -11.00 5.39 -14.87
N ALA A 297 -10.84 5.64 -16.17
CA ALA A 297 -9.70 6.42 -16.67
C ALA A 297 -9.67 7.81 -16.06
N ALA A 298 -8.51 8.17 -15.51
CA ALA A 298 -8.17 9.50 -15.06
C ALA A 298 -6.65 9.67 -15.20
N ALA A 299 -6.22 10.88 -15.57
CA ALA A 299 -4.87 11.33 -15.33
C ALA A 299 -4.73 11.67 -13.84
N VAL A 300 -3.89 10.91 -13.13
CA VAL A 300 -3.60 11.11 -11.70
C VAL A 300 -2.19 11.68 -11.58
N ASP A 301 -2.10 13.00 -11.42
CA ASP A 301 -0.85 13.69 -11.17
C ASP A 301 -1.12 14.90 -10.28
N PHE A 302 -0.52 14.91 -9.09
CA PHE A 302 -0.75 15.93 -8.07
C PHE A 302 0.09 17.19 -8.26
N LEU A 303 1.02 17.17 -9.23
CA LEU A 303 1.88 18.30 -9.58
C LEU A 303 1.34 19.08 -10.78
N ARG A 304 0.26 18.60 -11.41
CA ARG A 304 -0.37 19.21 -12.59
C ARG A 304 -1.51 20.15 -12.21
N GLY A 305 -1.65 21.25 -12.94
CA GLY A 305 -2.79 22.15 -12.84
C GLY A 305 -4.07 21.56 -13.43
N TYR A 306 -5.20 22.22 -13.16
CA TYR A 306 -6.49 21.84 -13.76
C TYR A 306 -6.48 21.83 -15.30
N PRO A 307 -5.87 22.82 -16.01
CA PRO A 307 -5.90 22.87 -17.48
C PRO A 307 -5.27 21.66 -18.19
N SER A 308 -4.22 21.07 -17.60
CA SER A 308 -3.56 19.90 -18.18
C SER A 308 -4.31 18.59 -17.88
N LEU A 309 -5.08 18.53 -16.80
CA LEU A 309 -5.85 17.35 -16.40
C LEU A 309 -7.27 17.29 -16.98
N ARG A 310 -7.90 18.45 -17.25
CA ARG A 310 -9.32 18.53 -17.61
C ARG A 310 -9.72 17.74 -18.86
N ARG A 311 -8.81 17.56 -19.84
CA ARG A 311 -9.12 16.79 -21.05
C ARG A 311 -9.49 15.34 -20.73
N ALA A 312 -8.65 14.66 -19.95
CA ALA A 312 -8.89 13.28 -19.57
C ALA A 312 -9.92 13.17 -18.42
N ASN A 313 -9.87 14.09 -17.45
CA ASN A 313 -10.60 13.94 -16.19
C ASN A 313 -12.00 14.54 -16.22
N VAL A 314 -12.29 15.52 -17.09
CA VAL A 314 -13.59 16.24 -17.13
C VAL A 314 -14.26 16.09 -18.49
N LEU A 315 -13.55 16.47 -19.56
CA LEU A 315 -14.09 16.36 -20.92
C LEU A 315 -14.29 14.90 -21.33
N GLY A 316 -13.36 14.02 -20.96
CA GLY A 316 -13.48 12.58 -21.19
C GLY A 316 -14.78 11.98 -20.63
N PRO A 317 -15.07 12.12 -19.32
CA PRO A 317 -16.35 11.71 -18.74
C PRO A 317 -17.57 12.38 -19.36
N LEU A 318 -17.47 13.64 -19.78
CA LEU A 318 -18.55 14.31 -20.53
C LEU A 318 -18.77 13.67 -21.90
N THR A 319 -17.72 13.32 -22.65
CA THR A 319 -17.84 12.55 -23.89
C THR A 319 -18.43 11.15 -23.64
N LEU A 320 -18.15 10.52 -22.50
CA LEU A 320 -18.83 9.28 -22.12
C LEU A 320 -20.31 9.49 -21.78
N ALA A 321 -20.68 10.64 -21.21
CA ALA A 321 -22.08 11.02 -21.00
C ALA A 321 -22.79 11.28 -22.35
N GLU A 322 -22.11 11.90 -23.31
CA GLU A 322 -22.61 12.03 -24.69
C GLU A 322 -22.85 10.66 -25.33
N LEU A 323 -21.92 9.70 -25.15
CA LEU A 323 -22.10 8.32 -25.63
C LEU A 323 -23.26 7.60 -24.92
N ALA A 324 -23.40 7.82 -23.61
CA ALA A 324 -24.51 7.28 -22.81
C ALA A 324 -25.86 7.81 -23.30
N ALA A 325 -25.89 9.05 -23.80
CA ALA A 325 -27.08 9.68 -24.36
C ALA A 325 -27.30 9.39 -25.86
N THR A 326 -26.30 8.86 -26.56
CA THR A 326 -26.39 8.58 -28.00
C THR A 326 -27.11 7.25 -28.23
N GLY A 327 -28.25 7.29 -28.94
CA GLY A 327 -29.09 6.10 -29.17
C GLY A 327 -29.87 5.72 -27.91
N PRO A 328 -30.01 4.42 -27.59
CA PRO A 328 -30.60 3.99 -26.32
C PRO A 328 -29.78 4.50 -25.14
N SER A 329 -30.46 5.03 -24.12
CA SER A 329 -29.85 5.53 -22.87
C SER A 329 -29.15 4.40 -22.12
N LYS A 330 -27.92 4.68 -21.65
CA LYS A 330 -27.04 3.71 -20.98
C LYS A 330 -26.69 4.19 -19.58
N PRO A 331 -26.59 3.30 -18.58
CA PRO A 331 -26.04 3.68 -17.29
C PRO A 331 -24.55 4.00 -17.43
N LEU A 332 -24.14 5.12 -16.82
CA LEU A 332 -22.76 5.55 -16.72
C LEU A 332 -22.29 5.41 -15.28
N HIS A 333 -21.32 4.53 -15.05
CA HIS A 333 -20.71 4.28 -13.75
C HIS A 333 -19.35 4.97 -13.71
N HIS A 334 -19.22 6.06 -12.96
CA HIS A 334 -17.99 6.84 -12.90
C HIS A 334 -17.27 6.64 -11.57
N ILE A 335 -16.00 6.23 -11.65
CA ILE A 335 -15.09 6.20 -10.50
C ILE A 335 -14.60 7.63 -10.23
N SER A 336 -15.22 8.28 -9.25
CA SER A 336 -14.81 9.57 -8.71
C SER A 336 -13.66 9.37 -7.68
N SER A 337 -13.63 10.16 -6.61
CA SER A 337 -12.73 9.98 -5.46
C SER A 337 -13.28 10.77 -4.28
N VAL A 338 -12.95 10.39 -3.05
CA VAL A 338 -13.20 11.26 -1.88
C VAL A 338 -12.43 12.58 -1.94
N ALA A 339 -11.48 12.72 -2.88
CA ALA A 339 -10.78 13.97 -3.15
C ALA A 339 -11.71 15.16 -3.51
N VAL A 340 -12.96 14.89 -3.91
CA VAL A 340 -14.00 15.93 -4.08
C VAL A 340 -14.36 16.67 -2.79
N PHE A 341 -13.87 16.18 -1.64
CA PHE A 341 -14.02 16.74 -0.31
C PHE A 341 -12.71 17.34 0.25
N ASN A 342 -11.63 17.42 -0.52
CA ASN A 342 -10.30 17.87 -0.06
C ASN A 342 -10.23 19.40 0.20
N GLU A 343 -11.12 19.88 1.05
CA GLU A 343 -11.14 21.22 1.61
C GLU A 343 -10.65 21.15 3.06
N ALA A 344 -9.68 21.99 3.41
CA ALA A 344 -9.21 22.11 4.77
C ALA A 344 -10.36 22.52 5.70
N GLY A 345 -10.62 21.72 6.73
CA GLY A 345 -11.69 21.98 7.69
C GLY A 345 -13.08 21.50 7.26
N ILE A 346 -13.20 20.66 6.23
CA ILE A 346 -14.49 20.07 5.86
C ILE A 346 -15.12 19.29 7.04
N ALA A 347 -16.41 19.48 7.26
CA ALA A 347 -17.10 18.95 8.44
C ALA A 347 -17.38 17.44 8.34
N SER A 348 -17.74 16.95 7.15
CA SER A 348 -18.17 15.57 6.92
C SER A 348 -17.91 15.13 5.47
N MET A 349 -17.88 13.81 5.25
CA MET A 349 -17.57 13.17 3.96
C MET A 349 -18.53 11.99 3.70
N GLY A 350 -19.84 12.24 3.75
CA GLY A 350 -20.89 11.29 3.45
C GLY A 350 -21.22 11.17 1.96
N GLU A 351 -22.04 10.19 1.60
CA GLU A 351 -22.40 9.91 0.21
C GLU A 351 -23.30 11.00 -0.41
N ASP A 352 -24.07 11.70 0.43
CA ASP A 352 -24.98 12.78 0.04
C ASP A 352 -24.55 14.15 0.59
N ASP A 353 -23.40 14.21 1.26
CA ASP A 353 -22.87 15.46 1.81
C ASP A 353 -22.47 16.45 0.70
N PRO A 354 -22.52 17.76 0.99
CA PRO A 354 -22.08 18.77 0.05
C PRO A 354 -20.60 18.59 -0.29
N LEU A 355 -20.28 18.72 -1.58
CA LEU A 355 -18.90 18.71 -2.04
C LEU A 355 -18.13 19.94 -1.52
N ALA A 356 -16.80 19.85 -1.52
CA ALA A 356 -15.94 20.98 -1.23
C ALA A 356 -16.26 22.18 -2.11
N ARG A 357 -15.93 23.38 -1.63
CA ARG A 357 -15.93 24.57 -2.46
C ARG A 357 -14.77 24.51 -3.45
N VAL A 358 -15.04 24.68 -4.74
CA VAL A 358 -14.02 24.56 -5.80
C VAL A 358 -12.86 25.55 -5.64
N ASP A 359 -13.13 26.76 -5.14
CA ASP A 359 -12.12 27.78 -4.87
C ASP A 359 -11.19 27.44 -3.69
N ARG A 360 -11.60 26.47 -2.84
CA ARG A 360 -10.80 25.98 -1.71
C ARG A 360 -10.03 24.70 -2.01
N LEU A 361 -10.19 24.14 -3.22
CA LEU A 361 -9.40 22.99 -3.65
C LEU A 361 -8.02 23.45 -4.12
N ALA A 362 -6.98 22.97 -3.45
CA ALA A 362 -5.60 23.41 -3.69
C ALA A 362 -5.01 22.84 -4.99
N THR A 363 -5.29 21.58 -5.33
CA THR A 363 -4.63 20.92 -6.47
C THR A 363 -5.49 20.86 -7.72
N GLY A 364 -4.83 20.84 -8.89
CA GLY A 364 -5.50 20.63 -10.18
C GLY A 364 -6.22 19.28 -10.26
N TYR A 365 -5.66 18.24 -9.63
CA TYR A 365 -6.28 16.92 -9.54
C TYR A 365 -7.62 16.97 -8.79
N ASP A 366 -7.65 17.55 -7.59
CA ASP A 366 -8.87 17.67 -6.79
C ASP A 366 -9.94 18.44 -7.55
N ARG A 367 -9.58 19.60 -8.14
CA ARG A 367 -10.48 20.41 -8.98
C ARG A 367 -11.01 19.61 -10.16
N SER A 368 -10.18 18.79 -10.81
CA SER A 368 -10.59 17.97 -11.95
C SER A 368 -11.59 16.86 -11.58
N LYS A 369 -11.39 16.18 -10.44
CA LYS A 369 -12.33 15.16 -9.94
C LYS A 369 -13.63 15.79 -9.47
N TRP A 370 -13.55 16.94 -8.80
CA TRP A 370 -14.72 17.73 -8.41
C TRP A 370 -15.54 18.18 -9.63
N ALA A 371 -14.88 18.78 -10.64
CA ALA A 371 -15.54 19.28 -11.83
C ALA A 371 -16.20 18.15 -12.64
N SER A 372 -15.52 17.00 -12.78
CA SER A 372 -16.10 15.81 -13.40
C SER A 372 -17.37 15.35 -12.67
N GLU A 373 -17.31 15.26 -11.35
CA GLU A 373 -18.44 14.78 -10.57
C GLU A 373 -19.63 15.74 -10.66
N VAL A 374 -19.40 17.06 -10.56
CA VAL A 374 -20.46 18.06 -10.68
C VAL A 374 -21.06 18.07 -12.09
N ALA A 375 -20.22 17.97 -13.13
CA ALA A 375 -20.69 17.88 -14.52
C ALA A 375 -21.58 16.64 -14.73
N LEU A 376 -21.18 15.50 -14.18
CA LEU A 376 -21.94 14.26 -14.25
C LEU A 376 -23.21 14.27 -13.38
N ARG A 377 -23.24 15.03 -12.28
CA ARG A 377 -24.46 15.29 -11.52
C ARG A 377 -25.46 16.10 -12.34
N ARG A 378 -25.03 17.14 -13.05
CA ARG A 378 -25.87 17.88 -14.01
C ARG A 378 -26.37 16.98 -15.15
N ALA A 379 -25.53 16.09 -15.65
CA ALA A 379 -25.95 15.08 -16.63
C ALA A 379 -27.09 14.19 -16.10
N ARG A 380 -27.12 13.87 -14.80
CA ARG A 380 -28.28 13.16 -14.18
C ARG A 380 -29.55 13.99 -14.18
N GLU A 381 -29.44 15.30 -14.00
CA GLU A 381 -30.59 16.22 -14.07
C GLU A 381 -31.21 16.23 -15.47
N HIS A 382 -30.42 15.92 -16.51
CA HIS A 382 -30.88 15.73 -17.90
C HIS A 382 -31.42 14.32 -18.18
N GLY A 383 -31.64 13.51 -17.14
CA GLY A 383 -32.27 12.19 -17.21
C GLY A 383 -31.30 11.00 -17.41
N LEU A 384 -29.99 11.25 -17.54
CA LEU A 384 -29.02 10.17 -17.62
C LEU A 384 -28.90 9.41 -16.30
N THR A 385 -28.75 8.10 -16.39
CA THR A 385 -28.51 7.24 -15.23
C THR A 385 -27.01 7.24 -14.91
N VAL A 386 -26.56 8.13 -14.02
CA VAL A 386 -25.15 8.19 -13.59
C VAL A 386 -24.98 7.71 -12.16
N THR A 387 -24.11 6.73 -11.97
CA THR A 387 -23.70 6.22 -10.66
C THR A 387 -22.29 6.68 -10.35
N LEU A 388 -22.09 7.31 -9.20
CA LEU A 388 -20.80 7.83 -8.76
C LEU A 388 -20.23 6.92 -7.67
N MET A 389 -18.96 6.53 -7.81
CA MET A 389 -18.27 5.70 -6.82
C MET A 389 -16.97 6.39 -6.41
N ARG A 390 -16.85 6.76 -5.15
CA ARG A 390 -15.75 7.56 -4.58
C ARG A 390 -14.83 6.67 -3.75
N PRO A 391 -13.78 6.08 -4.33
CA PRO A 391 -12.74 5.44 -3.54
C PRO A 391 -11.96 6.46 -2.71
N GLY A 392 -11.46 5.98 -1.57
CA GLY A 392 -10.40 6.62 -0.79
C GLY A 392 -9.01 6.37 -1.39
N ALA A 393 -7.99 6.35 -0.53
CA ALA A 393 -6.71 5.79 -0.90
C ALA A 393 -6.87 4.29 -1.22
N ILE A 394 -6.40 3.86 -2.39
CA ILE A 394 -6.55 2.49 -2.85
C ILE A 394 -5.31 1.69 -2.43
N GLY A 395 -5.47 0.89 -1.40
CA GLY A 395 -4.45 0.00 -0.88
C GLY A 395 -4.12 -1.16 -1.82
N GLY A 396 -3.01 -1.84 -1.55
CA GLY A 396 -2.61 -3.05 -2.27
C GLY A 396 -3.57 -4.22 -2.08
N HIS A 397 -3.52 -5.16 -3.02
CA HIS A 397 -4.36 -6.34 -3.05
C HIS A 397 -4.03 -7.28 -1.88
N THR A 398 -5.02 -7.63 -1.07
CA THR A 398 -4.85 -8.36 0.21
C THR A 398 -4.14 -9.71 0.09
N LEU A 399 -4.35 -10.44 -1.02
CA LEU A 399 -3.71 -11.75 -1.26
C LEU A 399 -2.40 -11.71 -2.06
N THR A 400 -2.27 -10.85 -3.08
CA THR A 400 -1.10 -10.85 -3.99
C THR A 400 -0.02 -9.84 -3.58
N GLY A 401 -0.40 -8.80 -2.82
CA GLY A 401 0.45 -7.66 -2.49
C GLY A 401 0.69 -6.69 -3.66
N ALA A 402 -0.02 -6.86 -4.78
CA ALA A 402 0.03 -5.93 -5.90
C ALA A 402 -0.44 -4.55 -5.44
N HIS A 403 0.38 -3.52 -5.68
CA HIS A 403 0.11 -2.14 -5.29
C HIS A 403 0.61 -1.20 -6.38
N ASN A 404 0.18 0.07 -6.31
CA ASN A 404 0.70 1.12 -7.17
C ASN A 404 1.91 1.80 -6.51
N PRO A 405 3.14 1.66 -7.04
CA PRO A 405 4.33 2.23 -6.42
C PRO A 405 4.35 3.77 -6.49
N THR A 406 3.63 4.38 -7.43
CA THR A 406 3.56 5.85 -7.60
C THR A 406 2.33 6.45 -6.91
N ASP A 407 1.75 5.75 -5.93
CA ASP A 407 0.63 6.23 -5.13
C ASP A 407 1.12 6.86 -3.81
N ILE A 408 0.51 7.98 -3.40
CA ILE A 408 0.89 8.69 -2.16
C ILE A 408 0.72 7.76 -0.94
N GLY A 409 -0.36 6.97 -0.88
CA GLY A 409 -0.61 6.06 0.24
C GLY A 409 0.46 4.97 0.33
N SER A 410 0.89 4.41 -0.80
CA SER A 410 1.99 3.43 -0.85
C SER A 410 3.33 4.05 -0.46
N GLY A 411 3.59 5.30 -0.88
CA GLY A 411 4.76 6.07 -0.49
C GLY A 411 4.80 6.36 1.01
N LEU A 412 3.68 6.83 1.60
CA LEU A 412 3.55 7.10 3.03
C LEU A 412 3.77 5.82 3.84
N LEU A 413 3.16 4.71 3.43
CA LEU A 413 3.33 3.42 4.09
C LEU A 413 4.80 2.97 4.14
N SER A 414 5.49 3.11 3.00
CA SER A 414 6.91 2.81 2.85
C SER A 414 7.76 3.74 3.72
N ALA A 415 7.46 5.04 3.74
CA ALA A 415 8.14 6.02 4.57
C ALA A 415 8.00 5.72 6.07
N PHE A 416 6.80 5.36 6.52
CA PHE A 416 6.51 5.03 7.92
C PHE A 416 7.32 3.81 8.38
N SER A 417 7.35 2.76 7.56
CA SER A 417 8.13 1.56 7.85
C SER A 417 9.63 1.82 7.81
N ARG A 418 10.13 2.51 6.78
CA ARG A 418 11.57 2.70 6.54
C ARG A 418 12.20 3.64 7.56
N PHE A 419 11.61 4.82 7.76
CA PHE A 419 12.17 5.87 8.61
C PHE A 419 11.68 5.78 10.06
N ARG A 420 10.79 4.82 10.36
CA ARG A 420 10.26 4.55 11.70
C ARG A 420 9.62 5.80 12.33
N LYS A 421 8.99 6.66 11.55
CA LYS A 421 8.35 7.91 12.01
C LYS A 421 7.02 8.09 11.31
N VAL A 422 5.99 8.49 12.05
CA VAL A 422 4.62 8.69 11.54
C VAL A 422 4.17 10.13 11.84
N PRO A 423 3.56 10.86 10.90
CA PRO A 423 2.99 12.17 11.17
C PRO A 423 1.71 12.03 12.00
N ALA A 424 1.37 13.04 12.79
CA ALA A 424 0.04 13.13 13.38
C ALA A 424 -1.02 13.28 12.27
N PHE A 425 -2.06 12.44 12.30
CA PHE A 425 -3.19 12.49 11.38
C PHE A 425 -4.48 12.08 12.09
N ARG A 426 -5.63 12.45 11.51
CA ARG A 426 -6.95 12.15 12.07
C ARG A 426 -7.44 10.78 11.63
N ALA A 427 -7.61 10.60 10.33
CA ALA A 427 -8.10 9.36 9.73
C ALA A 427 -7.54 9.20 8.32
N VAL A 428 -7.22 7.96 7.95
CA VAL A 428 -6.88 7.58 6.59
C VAL A 428 -8.02 6.76 6.02
N ASN A 429 -8.74 7.36 5.08
CA ASN A 429 -9.81 6.70 4.32
C ASN A 429 -9.19 5.80 3.25
N ALA A 430 -8.98 4.52 3.56
CA ALA A 430 -8.31 3.58 2.66
C ALA A 430 -8.95 2.20 2.66
N ALA A 431 -9.06 1.62 1.46
CA ALA A 431 -9.55 0.26 1.25
C ALA A 431 -8.64 -0.50 0.28
N PRO A 432 -8.50 -1.83 0.44
CA PRO A 432 -7.71 -2.62 -0.50
C PRO A 432 -8.38 -2.67 -1.87
N VAL A 433 -7.56 -2.66 -2.94
CA VAL A 433 -8.06 -2.62 -4.32
C VAL A 433 -9.05 -3.73 -4.63
N ASP A 434 -8.86 -4.94 -4.09
CA ASP A 434 -9.75 -6.06 -4.33
C ASP A 434 -11.11 -5.92 -3.65
N TRP A 435 -11.24 -5.12 -2.59
CA TRP A 435 -12.55 -4.78 -2.04
C TRP A 435 -13.22 -3.71 -2.89
N VAL A 436 -12.49 -2.65 -3.23
CA VAL A 436 -12.99 -1.53 -4.06
C VAL A 436 -13.50 -2.03 -5.42
N SER A 437 -12.72 -2.86 -6.12
CA SER A 437 -13.09 -3.39 -7.43
C SER A 437 -14.28 -4.36 -7.36
N ARG A 438 -14.36 -5.20 -6.32
CA ARG A 438 -15.49 -6.13 -6.13
C ARG A 438 -16.81 -5.40 -5.86
N VAL A 439 -16.79 -4.37 -5.01
CA VAL A 439 -17.99 -3.56 -4.72
C VAL A 439 -18.39 -2.77 -5.97
N ALA A 440 -17.45 -2.13 -6.65
CA ALA A 440 -17.74 -1.40 -7.88
C ALA A 440 -18.32 -2.30 -8.98
N ALA A 441 -17.75 -3.50 -9.19
CA ALA A 441 -18.29 -4.47 -10.14
C ALA A 441 -19.71 -4.90 -9.77
N ALA A 442 -20.00 -5.12 -8.48
CA ALA A 442 -21.35 -5.46 -8.04
C ALA A 442 -22.34 -4.32 -8.33
N VAL A 443 -21.98 -3.06 -8.03
CA VAL A 443 -22.83 -1.90 -8.35
C VAL A 443 -23.16 -1.82 -9.86
N VAL A 444 -22.20 -2.13 -10.73
CA VAL A 444 -22.42 -2.16 -12.19
C VAL A 444 -23.46 -3.21 -12.61
N TYR A 445 -23.49 -4.36 -11.95
CA TYR A 445 -24.43 -5.45 -12.28
C TYR A 445 -25.81 -5.35 -11.60
N GLU A 446 -26.03 -4.40 -10.70
CA GLU A 446 -27.24 -4.31 -9.88
C GLU A 446 -28.06 -3.04 -10.21
N PRO A 447 -29.04 -3.11 -11.12
CA PRO A 447 -29.80 -1.96 -11.60
C PRO A 447 -30.52 -1.12 -10.54
N ASP A 448 -30.83 -1.71 -9.39
CA ASP A 448 -31.48 -1.00 -8.29
C ASP A 448 -30.52 -0.10 -7.49
N GLY A 449 -29.21 -0.29 -7.64
CA GLY A 449 -28.19 0.60 -7.07
C GLY A 449 -27.82 1.79 -7.96
N TRP A 450 -28.34 1.83 -9.19
CA TRP A 450 -27.92 2.84 -10.16
C TRP A 450 -28.48 4.23 -9.88
N GLY A 451 -27.80 5.27 -10.40
CA GLY A 451 -28.25 6.65 -10.24
C GLY A 451 -27.96 7.24 -8.86
N THR A 452 -27.09 6.61 -8.07
CA THR A 452 -26.75 7.04 -6.70
C THR A 452 -25.24 7.26 -6.54
N THR A 453 -24.80 7.63 -5.33
CA THR A 453 -23.39 7.84 -4.99
C THR A 453 -22.94 6.87 -3.90
N TYR A 454 -21.77 6.27 -4.05
CA TYR A 454 -21.19 5.31 -3.12
C TYR A 454 -19.80 5.76 -2.66
N ASN A 455 -19.50 5.66 -1.36
CA ASN A 455 -18.16 5.88 -0.81
C ASN A 455 -17.45 4.53 -0.62
N LEU A 456 -16.47 4.25 -1.49
CA LEU A 456 -15.70 2.99 -1.50
C LEU A 456 -14.43 3.12 -0.66
N THR A 457 -14.56 3.50 0.60
CA THR A 457 -13.44 3.85 1.50
C THR A 457 -13.11 2.76 2.53
N GLY A 458 -13.93 1.71 2.65
CA GLY A 458 -13.79 0.71 3.70
C GLY A 458 -14.05 1.30 5.09
N ARG A 459 -13.43 0.73 6.13
CA ARG A 459 -13.39 1.38 7.46
C ARG A 459 -12.11 2.22 7.57
N PRO A 460 -12.21 3.49 7.99
CA PRO A 460 -11.05 4.38 8.11
C PRO A 460 -10.04 3.85 9.12
N ASN A 461 -8.75 4.10 8.87
CA ASN A 461 -7.69 3.83 9.84
C ASN A 461 -7.40 5.10 10.65
N THR A 462 -7.54 5.03 11.97
CA THR A 462 -7.14 6.13 12.84
C THR A 462 -5.64 6.06 13.15
N LEU A 463 -5.05 7.13 13.67
CA LEU A 463 -3.66 7.11 14.10
C LEU A 463 -3.40 6.03 15.19
N PRO A 464 -4.23 5.90 16.24
CA PRO A 464 -4.11 4.79 17.19
C PRO A 464 -4.11 3.41 16.54
N ASP A 465 -4.97 3.19 15.55
CA ASP A 465 -5.03 1.93 14.82
C ASP A 465 -3.72 1.62 14.09
N VAL A 466 -3.16 2.61 13.38
CA VAL A 466 -1.90 2.44 12.64
C VAL A 466 -0.73 2.19 13.61
N LEU A 467 -0.67 2.91 14.72
CA LEU A 467 0.36 2.70 15.73
C LEU A 467 0.27 1.31 16.37
N HIS A 468 -0.95 0.84 16.66
CA HIS A 468 -1.17 -0.52 17.15
C HIS A 468 -0.71 -1.57 16.13
N ASP A 469 -1.11 -1.42 14.87
CA ASP A 469 -0.73 -2.32 13.77
C ASP A 469 0.80 -2.36 13.58
N MET A 470 1.49 -1.23 13.67
CA MET A 470 2.95 -1.13 13.56
C MET A 470 3.66 -1.76 14.76
N ARG A 471 3.17 -1.53 15.99
CA ARG A 471 3.70 -2.14 17.22
C ARG A 471 3.61 -3.66 17.20
N LEU A 472 2.48 -4.23 16.78
CA LEU A 472 2.34 -5.67 16.58
C LEU A 472 3.29 -6.22 15.51
N GLY A 473 3.66 -5.37 14.54
CA GLY A 473 4.67 -5.66 13.53
C GLY A 473 6.11 -5.61 14.05
N GLY A 474 6.36 -5.30 15.32
CA GLY A 474 7.70 -5.07 15.88
C GLY A 474 8.29 -3.70 15.52
N MET A 475 7.44 -2.74 15.12
CA MET A 475 7.84 -1.42 14.66
C MET A 475 7.39 -0.35 15.66
N HIS A 476 8.32 0.10 16.49
CA HIS A 476 8.08 1.23 17.39
C HIS A 476 8.40 2.53 16.65
N VAL A 477 7.39 3.40 16.53
CA VAL A 477 7.49 4.64 15.78
C VAL A 477 7.05 5.83 16.64
N PRO A 478 7.88 6.88 16.77
CA PRO A 478 7.40 8.17 17.27
C PRO A 478 6.37 8.78 16.33
N VAL A 479 5.40 9.46 16.94
CA VAL A 479 4.49 10.38 16.26
C VAL A 479 5.10 11.76 16.30
N LEU A 480 5.23 12.40 15.14
CA LEU A 480 5.73 13.77 15.01
C LEU A 480 4.60 14.68 14.55
N GLY A 481 4.73 15.99 14.80
CA GLY A 481 3.90 16.97 14.09
C GLY A 481 4.14 16.86 12.57
N TRP A 482 3.18 17.28 11.75
CA TRP A 482 3.31 17.13 10.30
C TRP A 482 4.53 17.82 9.69
N GLU A 483 4.75 19.09 10.00
CA GLU A 483 5.91 19.82 9.47
C GLU A 483 7.23 19.21 9.96
N GLU A 484 7.26 18.78 11.21
CA GLU A 484 8.41 18.09 11.79
C GLU A 484 8.67 16.74 11.07
N TRP A 485 7.62 15.96 10.83
CA TRP A 485 7.70 14.70 10.10
C TRP A 485 8.17 14.93 8.66
N ARG A 486 7.58 15.90 7.96
CA ARG A 486 7.91 16.28 6.59
C ARG A 486 9.37 16.69 6.48
N ALA A 487 9.85 17.57 7.36
CA ALA A 487 11.25 17.97 7.41
C ALA A 487 12.17 16.79 7.68
N ALA A 488 11.83 15.92 8.64
CA ALA A 488 12.61 14.73 8.96
C ALA A 488 12.65 13.72 7.80
N PHE A 489 11.55 13.55 7.08
CA PHE A 489 11.48 12.70 5.89
C PHE A 489 12.37 13.25 4.76
N LEU A 490 12.25 14.54 4.44
CA LEU A 490 13.04 15.16 3.38
C LEU A 490 14.54 15.13 3.69
N ALA A 491 14.94 15.42 4.93
CA ALA A 491 16.33 15.31 5.36
C ALA A 491 16.87 13.86 5.25
N ALA A 492 16.04 12.86 5.56
CA ALA A 492 16.43 11.46 5.41
C ALA A 492 16.60 11.05 3.94
N MET A 493 15.74 11.57 3.05
CA MET A 493 15.86 11.38 1.59
C MET A 493 17.10 12.06 1.01
N GLU A 494 17.54 13.19 1.57
CA GLU A 494 18.80 13.84 1.18
C GLU A 494 20.03 13.07 1.66
N ALA A 495 20.00 12.54 2.88
CA ALA A 495 21.11 11.77 3.45
C ALA A 495 21.28 10.38 2.80
N GLY A 496 20.18 9.76 2.38
CA GLY A 496 20.17 8.44 1.74
C GLY A 496 19.03 8.33 0.73
N PRO A 497 19.23 8.79 -0.52
CA PRO A 497 18.20 8.78 -1.55
C PRO A 497 17.63 7.38 -1.81
N VAL A 498 16.30 7.31 -1.88
CA VAL A 498 15.56 6.09 -2.23
C VAL A 498 14.77 6.39 -3.50
N PRO A 499 15.24 5.94 -4.69
CA PRO A 499 14.65 6.34 -5.97
C PRO A 499 13.12 6.22 -6.04
N GLU A 500 12.56 5.19 -5.43
CA GLU A 500 11.14 4.88 -5.46
C GLU A 500 10.30 5.78 -4.53
N LEU A 501 10.91 6.41 -3.52
CA LEU A 501 10.26 7.41 -2.66
C LEU A 501 10.46 8.85 -3.18
N GLU A 502 11.21 9.03 -4.26
CA GLU A 502 11.47 10.36 -4.82
C GLU A 502 10.18 11.04 -5.29
N PHE A 503 9.20 10.27 -5.79
CA PHE A 503 7.87 10.81 -6.09
C PHE A 503 7.23 11.47 -4.87
N LEU A 504 7.21 10.78 -3.73
CA LEU A 504 6.65 11.33 -2.49
C LEU A 504 7.47 12.53 -2.01
N ALA A 505 8.81 12.48 -2.09
CA ALA A 505 9.66 13.61 -1.75
C ALA A 505 9.35 14.85 -2.59
N ARG A 506 9.12 14.68 -3.90
CA ARG A 506 8.71 15.78 -4.79
C ARG A 506 7.34 16.35 -4.41
N VAL A 507 6.36 15.49 -4.13
CA VAL A 507 5.03 15.92 -3.65
C VAL A 507 5.18 16.74 -2.36
N LEU A 508 6.00 16.27 -1.41
CA LEU A 508 6.22 16.95 -0.13
C LEU A 508 7.11 18.21 -0.23
N ARG A 509 7.87 18.41 -1.31
CA ARG A 509 8.59 19.67 -1.58
C ARG A 509 7.68 20.74 -2.22
N ASN A 510 6.61 20.33 -2.91
CA ASN A 510 5.70 21.24 -3.59
C ASN A 510 4.64 21.82 -2.63
N ALA A 511 4.60 23.15 -2.49
CA ALA A 511 3.73 23.83 -1.52
C ALA A 511 2.23 23.55 -1.75
N THR A 512 1.79 23.45 -3.00
CA THR A 512 0.39 23.18 -3.35
C THR A 512 0.02 21.71 -3.12
N ALA A 513 0.91 20.78 -3.48
CA ALA A 513 0.66 19.34 -3.33
C ALA A 513 0.74 18.89 -1.86
N VAL A 514 1.48 19.60 -1.01
CA VAL A 514 1.49 19.38 0.45
C VAL A 514 0.10 19.60 1.05
N LYS A 515 -0.62 20.65 0.63
CA LYS A 515 -1.99 20.94 1.10
C LYS A 515 -2.97 19.79 0.80
N LEU A 516 -2.77 19.05 -0.29
CA LEU A 516 -3.54 17.85 -0.59
C LEU A 516 -3.28 16.73 0.43
N VAL A 517 -2.02 16.49 0.77
CA VAL A 517 -1.67 15.43 1.73
C VAL A 517 -2.19 15.81 3.12
N GLU A 518 -2.11 17.08 3.50
CA GLU A 518 -2.72 17.61 4.73
C GLU A 518 -4.24 17.38 4.73
N ALA A 519 -4.95 17.79 3.69
CA ALA A 519 -6.39 17.60 3.58
C ALA A 519 -6.77 16.11 3.68
N THR A 520 -5.98 15.23 3.06
CA THR A 520 -6.19 13.78 3.08
C THR A 520 -5.98 13.17 4.46
N LEU A 521 -4.99 13.65 5.23
CA LEU A 521 -4.64 13.13 6.55
C LEU A 521 -5.47 13.74 7.69
N LEU A 522 -5.90 14.99 7.55
CA LEU A 522 -6.63 15.73 8.59
C LEU A 522 -8.15 15.71 8.38
N GLY A 523 -8.61 15.35 7.18
CA GLY A 523 -10.02 15.22 6.86
C GLY A 523 -10.75 14.25 7.82
N PRO A 524 -12.06 14.43 8.00
CA PRO A 524 -12.87 13.49 8.76
C PRO A 524 -12.89 12.10 8.10
N ALA A 525 -13.34 11.12 8.88
CA ALA A 525 -13.68 9.81 8.34
C ALA A 525 -14.81 9.95 7.30
N ALA A 526 -14.64 9.32 6.14
CA ALA A 526 -15.71 9.18 5.17
C ALA A 526 -16.72 8.14 5.65
N THR A 527 -18.01 8.46 5.52
CA THR A 527 -19.11 7.55 5.85
C THR A 527 -19.73 6.99 4.58
N GLY A 528 -20.26 5.77 4.65
CA GLY A 528 -20.77 5.06 3.49
C GLY A 528 -21.97 4.19 3.83
N GLU A 529 -22.99 4.74 4.50
CA GLU A 529 -24.17 3.99 4.94
C GLU A 529 -24.87 3.25 3.79
N ARG A 530 -25.02 3.90 2.63
CA ARG A 530 -25.58 3.28 1.42
C ARG A 530 -24.67 2.20 0.87
N THR A 531 -23.36 2.44 0.85
CA THR A 531 -22.36 1.43 0.45
C THR A 531 -22.41 0.22 1.38
N GLU A 532 -22.46 0.42 2.70
CA GLU A 532 -22.55 -0.64 3.70
C GLU A 532 -23.84 -1.46 3.56
N ALA A 533 -24.98 -0.78 3.39
CA ALA A 533 -26.27 -1.43 3.16
C ALA A 533 -26.28 -2.24 1.85
N PHE A 534 -25.67 -1.70 0.78
CA PHE A 534 -25.52 -2.41 -0.49
C PHE A 534 -24.62 -3.64 -0.34
N VAL A 535 -23.46 -3.51 0.31
CA VAL A 535 -22.54 -4.63 0.58
C VAL A 535 -23.23 -5.75 1.34
N ALA A 536 -23.95 -5.42 2.42
CA ALA A 536 -24.69 -6.39 3.22
C ALA A 536 -25.80 -7.08 2.42
N ARG A 537 -26.61 -6.32 1.67
CA ARG A 537 -27.73 -6.84 0.87
C ARG A 537 -27.26 -7.83 -0.20
N HIS A 538 -26.11 -7.60 -0.82
CA HIS A 538 -25.60 -8.40 -1.93
C HIS A 538 -24.56 -9.46 -1.51
N GLY A 539 -24.39 -9.70 -0.19
CA GLY A 539 -23.49 -10.72 0.35
C GLY A 539 -22.02 -10.49 -0.02
N LEU A 540 -21.62 -9.23 -0.20
CA LEU A 540 -20.24 -8.86 -0.50
C LEU A 540 -19.40 -8.83 0.78
N PRO A 541 -18.06 -8.93 0.70
CA PRO A 541 -17.21 -8.82 1.87
C PRO A 541 -17.45 -7.49 2.60
N GLU A 542 -17.67 -7.56 3.91
CA GLU A 542 -17.90 -6.38 4.74
C GLU A 542 -16.73 -5.40 4.65
N PRO A 543 -16.98 -4.08 4.73
CA PRO A 543 -15.90 -3.12 4.84
C PRO A 543 -15.17 -3.33 6.16
N VAL A 544 -13.88 -3.62 6.04
CA VAL A 544 -12.96 -3.77 7.17
C VAL A 544 -11.88 -2.70 7.10
N ARG A 545 -11.17 -2.48 8.22
CA ARG A 545 -9.99 -1.63 8.21
C ARG A 545 -8.95 -2.22 7.26
N TYR A 546 -8.34 -1.40 6.42
CA TYR A 546 -7.13 -1.78 5.71
C TYR A 546 -5.95 -1.76 6.70
N GLY A 547 -5.92 -2.69 7.66
CA GLY A 547 -4.93 -2.77 8.74
C GLY A 547 -3.82 -3.81 8.48
N ALA A 548 -3.04 -4.14 9.51
CA ALA A 548 -1.84 -4.99 9.41
C ALA A 548 -2.03 -6.28 8.58
N ARG A 549 -3.13 -7.02 8.81
CA ARG A 549 -3.40 -8.28 8.09
C ARG A 549 -3.68 -8.06 6.60
N ALA A 550 -4.45 -7.01 6.26
CA ALA A 550 -4.78 -6.68 4.88
C ALA A 550 -3.57 -6.13 4.12
N GLN A 551 -2.70 -5.41 4.83
CA GLN A 551 -1.47 -4.82 4.29
C GLN A 551 -0.29 -5.79 4.23
N LEU A 552 -0.34 -6.94 4.93
CA LEU A 552 0.80 -7.84 5.10
C LEU A 552 1.49 -8.20 3.78
N ARG A 553 0.73 -8.63 2.77
CA ARG A 553 1.31 -9.01 1.47
C ARG A 553 1.91 -7.81 0.74
N THR A 554 1.31 -6.63 0.87
CA THR A 554 1.84 -5.38 0.32
C THR A 554 3.17 -5.03 1.00
N TYR A 555 3.24 -5.11 2.33
CA TYR A 555 4.47 -4.89 3.09
C TYR A 555 5.58 -5.86 2.72
N GLU A 556 5.27 -7.16 2.58
CA GLU A 556 6.24 -8.17 2.12
C GLU A 556 6.83 -7.78 0.76
N ARG A 557 6.01 -7.28 -0.17
CA ARG A 557 6.47 -6.83 -1.48
C ARG A 557 7.32 -5.57 -1.41
N LEU A 558 6.91 -4.59 -0.60
CA LEU A 558 7.69 -3.39 -0.35
C LEU A 558 9.06 -3.76 0.25
N ALA A 559 9.12 -4.74 1.14
CA ALA A 559 10.37 -5.22 1.72
C ALA A 559 11.25 -5.96 0.69
N GLU A 560 10.66 -6.85 -0.14
CA GLU A 560 11.36 -7.50 -1.25
C GLU A 560 11.97 -6.49 -2.23
N ALA A 561 11.29 -5.36 -2.47
CA ALA A 561 11.76 -4.27 -3.31
C ALA A 561 12.72 -3.29 -2.60
N GLY A 562 13.05 -3.50 -1.31
CA GLY A 562 13.93 -2.62 -0.53
C GLY A 562 13.29 -1.30 -0.08
N LEU A 563 11.97 -1.15 -0.26
CA LEU A 563 11.19 0.06 0.04
C LEU A 563 10.76 0.15 1.49
N ALA A 564 10.36 -0.99 2.05
CA ALA A 564 10.08 -1.13 3.47
C ALA A 564 11.29 -1.76 4.18
N ARG A 565 11.56 -1.32 5.41
CA ARG A 565 12.56 -1.96 6.28
C ARG A 565 11.82 -2.80 7.31
N LEU A 566 11.94 -4.12 7.21
CA LEU A 566 11.44 -5.03 8.23
C LEU A 566 12.27 -4.90 9.51
N PRO A 567 11.69 -5.16 10.70
CA PRO A 567 12.46 -5.29 11.93
C PRO A 567 13.60 -6.28 11.76
N GLY A 568 14.81 -5.85 12.12
CA GLY A 568 16.00 -6.69 12.08
C GLY A 568 16.71 -6.74 13.42
N ARG A 569 17.82 -7.50 13.48
CA ARG A 569 18.63 -7.71 14.70
C ARG A 569 19.07 -6.42 15.41
N ASP A 570 19.24 -5.33 14.66
CA ASP A 570 19.72 -4.04 15.18
C ASP A 570 18.59 -3.16 15.74
N ASP A 571 17.33 -3.54 15.51
CA ASP A 571 16.17 -2.88 16.11
C ASP A 571 15.89 -3.48 17.51
N PRO A 572 15.24 -2.74 18.42
CA PRO A 572 14.79 -3.30 19.70
C PRO A 572 13.93 -4.54 19.50
N PRO A 573 14.12 -5.62 20.27
CA PRO A 573 13.38 -6.85 20.09
C PRO A 573 11.92 -6.66 20.49
N TYR A 574 11.00 -7.14 19.64
CA TYR A 574 9.60 -7.27 19.97
C TYR A 574 9.38 -8.24 21.15
N LEU A 575 10.18 -9.31 21.20
CA LEU A 575 10.17 -10.30 22.27
C LEU A 575 11.60 -10.83 22.48
N SER A 576 12.03 -10.94 23.73
CA SER A 576 13.30 -11.57 24.11
C SER A 576 13.17 -12.50 25.31
N PHE A 577 14.07 -13.47 25.41
CA PHE A 577 14.19 -14.32 26.59
C PHE A 577 15.61 -14.86 26.72
N HIS A 578 16.00 -15.18 27.94
CA HIS A 578 17.32 -15.71 28.24
C HIS A 578 17.30 -17.24 28.24
N GLU A 579 18.39 -17.84 27.77
CA GLU A 579 18.62 -19.29 27.82
C GLU A 579 20.02 -19.54 28.35
N THR A 580 20.12 -20.26 29.47
CA THR A 580 21.41 -20.77 29.96
C THR A 580 21.51 -22.26 29.66
N LEU A 581 22.58 -22.68 28.97
CA LEU A 581 22.88 -24.08 28.70
C LEU A 581 24.20 -24.47 29.33
N GLU A 582 24.25 -25.64 29.96
CA GLU A 582 25.47 -26.19 30.57
C GLU A 582 25.67 -27.63 30.11
N GLY A 583 26.92 -28.01 29.85
CA GLY A 583 27.23 -29.39 29.52
C GLY A 583 28.71 -29.62 29.29
N THR A 584 29.02 -30.75 28.67
CA THR A 584 30.41 -31.17 28.47
C THR A 584 30.74 -31.29 26.99
N LEU A 585 31.85 -30.67 26.60
CA LEU A 585 32.41 -30.70 25.26
C LEU A 585 33.78 -31.42 25.27
N GLY A 586 33.99 -32.32 24.33
CA GLY A 586 35.23 -33.09 24.18
C GLY A 586 35.74 -33.06 22.74
N PRO A 587 37.02 -33.40 22.49
CA PRO A 587 37.53 -33.60 21.14
C PRO A 587 36.68 -34.62 20.39
N ALA A 588 36.47 -34.40 19.09
CA ALA A 588 35.68 -35.31 18.26
C ALA A 588 36.13 -36.78 18.45
N GLY A 589 35.23 -37.62 18.97
CA GLY A 589 35.48 -39.04 19.21
C GLY A 589 36.16 -39.42 20.54
N ARG A 590 36.36 -38.50 21.49
CA ARG A 590 36.88 -38.81 22.85
C ARG A 590 35.98 -38.26 23.96
N VAL A 591 35.72 -39.10 24.97
CA VAL A 591 35.00 -38.73 26.19
C VAL A 591 35.96 -37.98 27.13
N THR A 592 36.14 -36.68 26.91
CA THR A 592 36.70 -35.80 27.95
C THR A 592 35.69 -34.71 28.24
N ASP A 593 35.37 -34.52 29.52
CA ASP A 593 34.31 -33.63 29.98
C ASP A 593 34.85 -32.20 30.24
N THR A 594 35.04 -31.40 29.19
CA THR A 594 35.26 -29.96 29.40
C THR A 594 33.92 -29.33 29.69
N VAL A 595 33.72 -28.79 30.89
CA VAL A 595 32.49 -28.06 31.23
C VAL A 595 32.47 -26.75 30.45
N CYS A 596 31.44 -26.56 29.64
CA CYS A 596 31.21 -25.35 28.89
C CYS A 596 29.78 -24.87 29.14
N SER A 597 29.62 -23.56 29.29
CA SER A 597 28.33 -22.91 29.50
C SER A 597 28.07 -21.89 28.41
N LEU A 598 26.82 -21.79 27.98
CA LEU A 598 26.32 -20.76 27.08
C LEU A 598 25.29 -19.93 27.83
N SER A 599 25.47 -18.61 27.84
CA SER A 599 24.47 -17.67 28.32
C SER A 599 23.99 -16.86 27.12
N LEU A 600 22.80 -17.20 26.64
CA LEU A 600 22.26 -16.67 25.39
C LEU A 600 21.04 -15.80 25.67
N THR A 601 20.90 -14.73 24.90
CA THR A 601 19.70 -13.93 24.78
C THR A 601 19.12 -14.17 23.39
N LEU A 602 17.93 -14.74 23.36
CA LEU A 602 17.18 -14.99 22.14
C LEU A 602 16.26 -13.80 21.92
N SER A 603 16.26 -13.26 20.70
CA SER A 603 15.54 -12.05 20.34
C SER A 603 14.76 -12.24 19.06
N ILE A 604 13.52 -11.76 19.07
CA ILE A 604 12.62 -11.73 17.91
C ILE A 604 12.34 -10.26 17.64
N ALA A 605 12.80 -9.74 16.51
CA ALA A 605 12.59 -8.36 16.08
C ALA A 605 11.14 -8.11 15.65
N GLY A 606 10.44 -9.15 15.17
CA GLY A 606 9.01 -9.05 14.88
C GLY A 606 8.39 -10.37 14.41
N MET A 607 7.06 -10.42 14.33
CA MET A 607 6.34 -11.64 13.94
C MET A 607 6.65 -12.10 12.50
N HIS A 608 7.08 -11.20 11.62
CA HIS A 608 7.49 -11.55 10.27
C HIS A 608 8.72 -12.48 10.26
N GLN A 609 9.78 -12.11 10.99
CA GLN A 609 10.98 -12.91 11.19
C GLN A 609 10.63 -14.33 11.64
N LEU A 610 9.66 -14.44 12.55
CA LEU A 610 9.26 -15.72 13.09
C LEU A 610 8.44 -16.57 12.12
N VAL A 611 7.40 -16.01 11.52
CA VAL A 611 6.44 -16.78 10.73
C VAL A 611 6.98 -17.10 9.34
N ARG A 612 7.75 -16.18 8.74
CA ARG A 612 8.30 -16.33 7.39
C ARG A 612 9.70 -16.91 7.38
N GLU A 613 10.61 -16.31 8.13
CA GLU A 613 12.03 -16.74 8.14
C GLU A 613 12.26 -17.89 9.12
N ARG A 614 11.36 -18.09 10.10
CA ARG A 614 11.51 -19.06 11.19
C ARG A 614 12.81 -18.90 11.94
N ARG A 615 13.25 -17.65 12.04
CA ARG A 615 14.53 -17.26 12.59
C ARG A 615 14.32 -16.61 13.95
N VAL A 616 15.24 -16.88 14.87
CA VAL A 616 15.39 -16.17 16.14
C VAL A 616 16.83 -15.70 16.22
N ASP A 617 17.06 -14.41 16.47
CA ASP A 617 18.42 -13.89 16.59
C ASP A 617 18.98 -14.23 17.97
N VAL A 618 20.28 -14.49 18.02
CA VAL A 618 20.98 -14.90 19.24
C VAL A 618 22.13 -13.95 19.52
N ARG A 619 22.17 -13.45 20.75
CA ARG A 619 23.33 -12.77 21.34
C ARG A 619 23.73 -13.50 22.62
N GLY A 620 24.89 -13.17 23.17
CA GLY A 620 25.34 -13.71 24.44
C GLY A 620 26.78 -14.16 24.38
N GLU A 621 27.15 -15.07 25.27
CA GLU A 621 28.52 -15.50 25.47
C GLU A 621 28.61 -17.00 25.72
N MET A 622 29.79 -17.56 25.45
CA MET A 622 30.14 -18.93 25.77
C MET A 622 31.41 -18.96 26.62
N THR A 623 31.35 -19.64 27.75
CA THR A 623 32.51 -19.88 28.62
C THR A 623 32.94 -21.33 28.48
N CYS A 624 34.16 -21.55 28.00
CA CYS A 624 34.69 -22.89 27.77
C CYS A 624 36.22 -22.84 27.86
N ALA A 625 36.77 -23.21 29.02
CA ALA A 625 38.19 -23.01 29.37
C ALA A 625 39.19 -23.62 28.39
N ARG A 626 38.76 -24.61 27.60
CA ARG A 626 39.59 -25.27 26.57
C ARG A 626 39.66 -24.50 25.25
N LEU A 627 38.67 -23.66 24.96
CA LEU A 627 38.66 -22.79 23.79
C LEU A 627 39.42 -21.50 24.08
N HIS A 628 39.08 -20.87 25.21
CA HIS A 628 39.69 -19.62 25.67
C HIS A 628 39.49 -19.45 27.20
N PRO A 629 40.43 -18.82 27.93
CA PRO A 629 40.26 -18.55 29.36
C PRO A 629 39.18 -17.51 29.68
N GLU A 630 38.97 -16.53 28.79
CA GLU A 630 37.88 -15.54 28.88
C GLU A 630 36.68 -15.95 28.02
N PRO A 631 35.45 -15.48 28.33
CA PRO A 631 34.25 -15.77 27.56
C PRO A 631 34.39 -15.36 26.09
N LEU A 632 33.82 -16.17 25.20
CA LEU A 632 33.69 -15.87 23.78
C LEU A 632 32.35 -15.16 23.56
N THR A 633 32.35 -13.99 22.92
CA THR A 633 31.13 -13.21 22.67
C THR A 633 30.54 -13.55 21.31
N VAL A 634 29.22 -13.74 21.22
CA VAL A 634 28.51 -13.96 19.94
C VAL A 634 28.58 -12.69 19.10
N GLU A 635 29.26 -12.77 17.95
CA GLU A 635 29.32 -11.70 16.94
C GLU A 635 28.10 -11.77 16.00
N SER A 636 27.66 -12.99 15.68
CA SER A 636 26.53 -13.26 14.81
C SER A 636 25.90 -14.59 15.20
N GLY A 637 24.61 -14.60 15.58
CA GLY A 637 23.92 -15.84 15.96
C GLY A 637 22.48 -15.89 15.47
N ASP A 638 22.08 -17.06 14.97
CA ASP A 638 20.68 -17.34 14.64
C ASP A 638 20.26 -18.76 15.00
N ILE A 639 18.96 -18.90 15.25
CA ILE A 639 18.28 -20.19 15.42
C ILE A 639 17.23 -20.31 14.34
N VAL A 640 17.27 -21.41 13.60
CA VAL A 640 16.23 -21.78 12.65
C VAL A 640 15.28 -22.78 13.29
N VAL A 641 13.99 -22.42 13.37
CA VAL A 641 12.90 -23.26 13.86
C VAL A 641 12.39 -24.17 12.75
N ARG A 642 12.45 -25.48 13.00
CA ARG A 642 12.14 -26.57 12.05
C ARG A 642 12.86 -26.38 10.71
N PRO A 643 14.19 -26.56 10.68
CA PRO A 643 15.01 -26.27 9.51
C PRO A 643 14.74 -27.15 8.28
N GLU A 644 14.05 -28.29 8.43
CA GLU A 644 13.85 -29.28 7.35
C GLU A 644 12.42 -29.34 6.80
N ASP A 645 11.55 -28.38 7.15
CA ASP A 645 10.15 -28.41 6.70
C ASP A 645 10.07 -28.33 5.16
N GLY A 646 9.70 -29.45 4.53
CA GLY A 646 9.63 -29.61 3.07
C GLY A 646 10.62 -30.63 2.47
N ILE A 647 11.60 -31.12 3.24
CA ILE A 647 12.56 -32.14 2.78
C ILE A 647 12.29 -33.46 3.50
N PRO A 648 11.87 -34.54 2.79
CA PRO A 648 11.68 -35.85 3.41
C PRO A 648 13.02 -36.40 3.93
N LEU A 649 13.21 -36.41 5.25
CA LEU A 649 14.37 -37.07 5.86
C LEU A 649 14.23 -38.59 5.68
N ARG A 650 15.10 -39.15 4.82
CA ARG A 650 15.01 -40.53 4.34
C ARG A 650 15.37 -41.59 5.40
N HIS A 651 16.12 -41.25 6.46
CA HIS A 651 16.63 -42.24 7.41
C HIS A 651 16.70 -41.70 8.86
N GLY A 652 15.75 -42.08 9.72
CA GLY A 652 15.83 -41.85 11.18
C GLY A 652 14.52 -41.51 11.87
N LEU A 653 14.48 -41.74 13.19
CA LEU A 653 13.39 -41.33 14.10
C LEU A 653 13.72 -40.04 14.89
N ARG A 654 14.88 -39.43 14.62
CA ARG A 654 15.32 -38.16 15.21
C ARG A 654 15.06 -37.05 14.20
N HIS A 655 14.20 -36.10 14.55
CA HIS A 655 13.82 -34.99 13.68
C HIS A 655 14.37 -33.68 14.24
N PRO A 656 15.06 -32.84 13.44
CA PRO A 656 15.57 -31.56 13.91
C PRO A 656 14.42 -30.59 14.19
N LEU A 657 14.43 -30.02 15.40
CA LEU A 657 13.48 -29.01 15.84
C LEU A 657 14.06 -27.60 15.75
N LEU A 658 15.31 -27.43 16.19
CA LEU A 658 16.00 -26.15 16.22
C LEU A 658 17.44 -26.37 15.76
N ARG A 659 17.94 -25.47 14.91
CA ARG A 659 19.34 -25.43 14.50
C ARG A 659 19.94 -24.09 14.90
N TYR A 660 20.94 -24.12 15.76
CA TYR A 660 21.70 -22.98 16.25
C TYR A 660 22.93 -22.80 15.36
N ARG A 661 23.18 -21.59 14.90
CA ARG A 661 24.40 -21.22 14.17
C ARG A 661 24.96 -19.96 14.79
N LEU A 662 26.08 -20.08 15.48
CA LEU A 662 26.69 -18.98 16.20
C LEU A 662 28.13 -18.79 15.70
N ALA A 663 28.49 -17.55 15.43
CA ALA A 663 29.86 -17.10 15.26
C ALA A 663 30.24 -16.29 16.50
N PHE A 664 31.37 -16.63 17.10
CA PHE A 664 31.91 -15.97 18.27
C PHE A 664 33.24 -15.29 17.96
N ARG A 665 33.58 -14.31 18.78
CA ARG A 665 34.90 -13.70 18.84
C ARG A 665 35.46 -13.83 20.25
N ASP A 666 36.72 -14.26 20.36
CA ASP A 666 37.42 -14.27 21.66
C ASP A 666 38.07 -12.91 21.97
N ALA A 667 38.59 -12.75 23.20
CA ALA A 667 39.21 -11.50 23.65
C ALA A 667 40.45 -11.10 22.84
N ASP A 668 41.11 -12.07 22.19
CA ASP A 668 42.26 -11.84 21.31
C ASP A 668 41.83 -11.51 19.86
N GLY A 669 40.52 -11.43 19.58
CA GLY A 669 39.96 -11.09 18.28
C GLY A 669 39.88 -12.26 17.29
N ARG A 670 40.09 -13.51 17.74
CA ARG A 670 39.99 -14.70 16.87
C ARG A 670 38.54 -15.18 16.75
N GLY A 671 38.17 -15.62 15.54
CA GLY A 671 36.85 -16.13 15.20
C GLY A 671 36.65 -17.61 15.52
N TRP A 672 35.46 -17.94 16.03
CA TRP A 672 35.02 -19.30 16.31
C TRP A 672 33.61 -19.51 15.78
N TRP A 673 33.26 -20.74 15.41
CA TRP A 673 31.90 -21.11 15.01
C TRP A 673 31.36 -22.24 15.87
N LEU A 674 30.04 -22.25 16.03
CA LEU A 674 29.29 -23.30 16.71
C LEU A 674 28.04 -23.63 15.91
N GLU A 675 27.85 -24.91 15.61
CA GLU A 675 26.59 -25.42 15.08
C GLU A 675 25.96 -26.37 16.08
N GLY A 676 24.69 -26.14 16.40
CA GLY A 676 23.96 -26.92 17.38
C GLY A 676 22.62 -27.41 16.84
N VAL A 677 22.20 -28.63 17.17
CA VAL A 677 20.91 -29.18 16.74
C VAL A 677 20.14 -29.77 17.91
N LYS A 678 18.92 -29.27 18.15
CA LYS A 678 17.93 -29.92 19.03
C LYS A 678 17.09 -30.87 18.19
N THR A 679 16.93 -32.11 18.63
CA THR A 679 16.14 -33.13 17.91
C THR A 679 15.00 -33.67 18.79
N ALA A 680 13.90 -34.06 18.14
CA ALA A 680 12.78 -34.77 18.75
C ALA A 680 12.74 -36.23 18.28
N ARG A 681 12.36 -37.13 19.20
CA ARG A 681 12.07 -38.53 18.90
C ARG A 681 10.86 -39.01 19.72
N ALA A 682 9.99 -39.82 19.12
CA ALA A 682 8.86 -40.44 19.81
C ALA A 682 9.33 -41.53 20.82
N ARG A 683 9.76 -41.14 22.03
CA ARG A 683 10.16 -42.04 23.14
C ARG A 683 9.78 -41.44 24.51
N ARG A 684 9.87 -42.25 25.58
CA ARG A 684 9.50 -41.88 26.97
C ARG A 684 10.36 -40.75 27.59
N ASP A 685 11.45 -40.36 26.96
CA ASP A 685 12.43 -39.37 27.40
C ASP A 685 12.27 -37.98 26.75
N LEU A 686 11.07 -37.68 26.21
CA LEU A 686 10.73 -36.42 25.54
C LEU A 686 11.20 -35.16 26.30
N TRP A 687 11.04 -35.15 27.62
CA TRP A 687 11.42 -34.01 28.47
C TRP A 687 12.93 -33.78 28.54
N ARG A 688 13.73 -34.85 28.47
CA ARG A 688 15.19 -34.76 28.37
C ARG A 688 15.61 -34.28 26.98
N GLN A 689 14.94 -34.76 25.93
CA GLN A 689 15.22 -34.39 24.54
C GLN A 689 14.97 -32.92 24.26
N ALA A 690 13.86 -32.35 24.75
CA ALA A 690 13.51 -30.94 24.55
C ALA A 690 14.54 -29.96 25.15
N ARG A 691 15.36 -30.43 26.11
CA ARG A 691 16.35 -29.62 26.82
C ARG A 691 17.78 -29.80 26.32
N THR A 692 18.05 -30.81 25.49
CA THR A 692 19.40 -31.19 25.07
C THR A 692 19.71 -30.61 23.69
N LEU A 693 20.84 -29.92 23.59
CA LEU A 693 21.41 -29.38 22.36
C LEU A 693 22.71 -30.13 22.07
N ALA A 694 22.75 -30.88 20.96
CA ALA A 694 24.01 -31.44 20.46
C ALA A 694 24.79 -30.33 19.76
N VAL A 695 26.07 -30.18 20.05
CA VAL A 695 26.89 -29.04 19.64
C VAL A 695 28.20 -29.49 19.02
N GLU A 696 28.60 -28.82 17.95
CA GLU A 696 29.93 -28.86 17.36
C GLU A 696 30.54 -27.45 17.38
N VAL A 697 31.80 -27.32 17.75
CA VAL A 697 32.52 -26.04 17.84
C VAL A 697 33.85 -26.15 17.11
N GLY A 698 34.20 -25.14 16.32
CA GLY A 698 35.47 -25.05 15.60
C GLY A 698 36.00 -23.62 15.53
N ARG A 699 37.26 -23.47 15.10
CA ARG A 699 37.80 -22.16 14.72
C ARG A 699 37.30 -21.77 13.35
N GLU A 700 37.20 -20.48 13.09
CA GLU A 700 36.79 -19.97 11.78
C GLU A 700 37.68 -20.54 10.66
N GLY A 701 37.06 -21.16 9.65
CA GLY A 701 37.77 -21.82 8.54
C GLY A 701 38.33 -23.22 8.84
N GLU A 702 38.21 -23.72 10.07
CA GLU A 702 38.68 -25.05 10.49
C GLU A 702 37.50 -26.00 10.77
N PRO A 703 37.69 -27.34 10.65
CA PRO A 703 36.68 -28.31 11.07
C PRO A 703 36.45 -28.28 12.59
N SER A 704 35.36 -28.94 13.05
CA SER A 704 34.99 -28.98 14.46
C SER A 704 36.15 -29.52 15.32
N SER A 705 36.57 -28.76 16.32
CA SER A 705 37.59 -29.15 17.29
C SER A 705 36.98 -29.82 18.52
N LEU A 706 35.76 -29.42 18.91
CA LEU A 706 35.01 -29.99 20.02
C LEU A 706 33.59 -30.37 19.61
N THR A 707 33.10 -31.47 20.18
CA THR A 707 31.73 -31.97 20.01
C THR A 707 31.19 -32.39 21.38
N GLY A 708 29.89 -32.21 21.63
CA GLY A 708 29.28 -32.67 22.86
C GLY A 708 27.81 -32.30 22.98
N GLU A 709 27.27 -32.36 24.20
CA GLU A 709 25.89 -32.01 24.50
C GLU A 709 25.86 -30.97 25.62
N VAL A 710 25.05 -29.93 25.42
CA VAL A 710 24.70 -28.94 26.44
C VAL A 710 23.20 -28.99 26.72
N VAL A 711 22.82 -28.77 27.97
CA VAL A 711 21.45 -28.97 28.43
C VAL A 711 20.97 -27.74 29.19
N VAL A 712 19.73 -27.31 28.91
CA VAL A 712 19.07 -26.30 29.76
C VAL A 712 18.78 -26.91 31.13
N PRO A 713 19.23 -26.35 32.26
CA PRO A 713 19.00 -26.93 33.59
C PRO A 713 17.51 -27.12 33.94
N ALA A 714 17.21 -28.21 34.66
CA ALA A 714 15.84 -28.65 34.96
C ALA A 714 15.00 -27.60 35.72
N GLY A 715 15.63 -26.91 36.69
CA GLY A 715 14.98 -25.88 37.50
C GLY A 715 14.86 -24.53 36.81
N GLY A 716 15.60 -24.30 35.72
CA GLY A 716 15.62 -23.03 34.98
C GLY A 716 14.63 -22.97 33.82
N TYR A 717 14.28 -24.12 33.21
CA TYR A 717 13.53 -24.15 31.95
C TYR A 717 12.23 -23.35 31.95
N VAL A 718 11.32 -23.56 32.91
CA VAL A 718 10.05 -22.83 32.95
C VAL A 718 10.28 -21.34 33.24
N ARG A 719 11.19 -21.05 34.17
CA ARG A 719 11.53 -19.68 34.57
C ARG A 719 12.16 -18.88 33.42
N GLU A 720 13.01 -19.51 32.61
CA GLU A 720 13.77 -18.86 31.54
C GLU A 720 13.00 -18.84 30.22
N GLN A 721 12.34 -19.94 29.84
CA GLN A 721 11.71 -20.11 28.52
C GLN A 721 10.21 -19.77 28.49
N ILE A 722 9.55 -19.64 29.64
CA ILE A 722 8.13 -19.31 29.73
C ILE A 722 7.91 -18.04 30.54
N ASP A 723 8.40 -17.98 31.78
CA ASP A 723 8.16 -16.81 32.63
C ASP A 723 9.06 -15.63 32.27
N GLY A 724 10.34 -15.89 31.95
CA GLY A 724 11.37 -14.93 31.56
C GLY A 724 11.25 -14.42 30.12
N ILE A 725 10.11 -14.66 29.46
CA ILE A 725 9.78 -13.97 28.22
C ILE A 725 9.47 -12.51 28.54
N GLU A 726 10.36 -11.64 28.10
CA GLU A 726 10.21 -10.20 28.09
C GLU A 726 9.63 -9.80 26.73
N VAL A 727 8.55 -9.03 26.78
CA VAL A 727 7.95 -8.41 25.60
C VAL A 727 8.27 -6.94 25.66
N ASP A 728 8.41 -6.29 24.50
CA ASP A 728 8.74 -4.87 24.42
C ASP A 728 7.94 -4.06 25.47
N PRO A 729 8.62 -3.39 26.41
CA PRO A 729 7.97 -2.69 27.53
C PRO A 729 7.16 -1.47 27.08
N ALA A 730 7.33 -1.01 25.84
CA ALA A 730 6.52 0.05 25.24
C ALA A 730 5.12 -0.44 24.83
N LEU A 731 4.86 -1.76 24.79
CA LEU A 731 3.52 -2.28 24.55
C LEU A 731 2.64 -2.17 25.82
N PRO A 732 1.34 -1.87 25.68
CA PRO A 732 0.38 -1.98 26.77
C PRO A 732 0.33 -3.41 27.38
N PRO A 733 0.03 -3.57 28.69
CA PRO A 733 -0.02 -4.90 29.32
C PRO A 733 -0.93 -5.94 28.63
N PRO A 734 -2.11 -5.59 28.08
CA PRO A 734 -2.90 -6.54 27.31
C PRO A 734 -2.20 -7.02 26.04
N GLU A 735 -1.51 -6.13 25.33
CA GLU A 735 -0.76 -6.44 24.11
C GLU A 735 0.47 -7.29 24.42
N GLN A 736 1.17 -7.02 25.52
CA GLN A 736 2.28 -7.86 25.98
C GLN A 736 1.84 -9.31 26.24
N ARG A 737 0.68 -9.49 26.90
CA ARG A 737 0.09 -10.82 27.14
C ARG A 737 -0.27 -11.51 25.82
N LEU A 738 -0.87 -10.79 24.88
CA LEU A 738 -1.22 -11.33 23.57
C LEU A 738 0.03 -11.77 22.78
N ALA A 739 1.06 -10.93 22.73
CA ALA A 739 2.34 -11.22 22.08
C ALA A 739 2.97 -12.51 22.63
N LYS A 740 3.04 -12.62 23.97
CA LYS A 740 3.55 -13.80 24.67
C LYS A 740 2.74 -15.06 24.34
N LEU A 741 1.41 -14.98 24.33
CA LEU A 741 0.53 -16.10 23.98
C LEU A 741 0.69 -16.51 22.51
N MET A 742 0.80 -15.55 21.59
CA MET A 742 1.02 -15.81 20.17
C MET A 742 2.34 -16.53 19.92
N TRP A 743 3.42 -16.08 20.56
CA TRP A 743 4.72 -16.74 20.51
C TRP A 743 4.65 -18.17 21.02
N LEU A 744 4.16 -18.38 22.25
CA LEU A 744 4.07 -19.70 22.85
C LEU A 744 3.20 -20.63 22.01
N GLY A 745 2.03 -20.16 21.56
CA GLY A 745 1.12 -20.93 20.72
C GLY A 745 1.76 -21.35 19.40
N TRP A 746 2.42 -20.41 18.70
CA TRP A 746 3.14 -20.71 17.47
C TRP A 746 4.29 -21.70 17.69
N PHE A 747 5.12 -21.45 18.70
CA PHE A 747 6.30 -22.27 19.00
C PHE A 747 5.91 -23.71 19.37
N PHE A 748 4.94 -23.89 20.25
CA PHE A 748 4.45 -25.21 20.62
C PHE A 748 3.78 -25.94 19.45
N ALA A 749 3.10 -25.22 18.55
CA ALA A 749 2.57 -25.82 17.32
C ALA A 749 3.70 -26.35 16.42
N GLN A 750 4.79 -25.59 16.25
CA GLN A 750 5.96 -26.06 15.49
C GLN A 750 6.60 -27.29 16.15
N VAL A 751 6.87 -27.24 17.45
CA VAL A 751 7.43 -28.40 18.18
C VAL A 751 6.52 -29.62 18.08
N GLY A 752 5.20 -29.44 18.22
CA GLY A 752 4.20 -30.50 18.10
C GLY A 752 4.20 -31.16 16.71
N TRP A 753 4.27 -30.37 15.64
CA TRP A 753 4.41 -30.90 14.27
C TRP A 753 5.69 -31.72 14.10
N GLY A 754 6.79 -31.31 14.70
CA GLY A 754 8.05 -32.08 14.70
C GLY A 754 7.95 -33.43 15.43
N LEU A 755 6.95 -33.63 16.29
CA LEU A 755 6.69 -34.90 16.99
C LEU A 755 5.67 -35.79 16.29
N LEU A 756 4.71 -35.20 15.57
CA LEU A 756 3.67 -35.93 14.85
C LEU A 756 4.28 -36.87 13.79
N GLU A 757 5.25 -36.39 13.02
CA GLU A 757 5.86 -37.18 11.95
C GLU A 757 6.59 -38.45 12.47
N PRO A 758 7.54 -38.38 13.43
CA PRO A 758 8.13 -39.57 14.02
C PRO A 758 7.11 -40.46 14.74
N GLY A 759 6.05 -39.87 15.32
CA GLY A 759 4.96 -40.63 15.95
C GLY A 759 4.16 -41.46 14.92
N LEU A 760 3.81 -40.87 13.78
CA LEU A 760 3.12 -41.55 12.68
C LEU A 760 4.00 -42.65 12.06
N ARG A 761 5.29 -42.39 11.86
CA ARG A 761 6.26 -43.40 11.36
C ARG A 761 6.40 -44.57 12.33
N ALA A 762 6.60 -44.31 13.62
CA ALA A 762 6.66 -45.36 14.64
C ALA A 762 5.34 -46.16 14.72
N GLY A 763 4.19 -45.49 14.55
CA GLY A 763 2.88 -46.14 14.44
C GLY A 763 2.76 -47.04 13.21
N ALA A 764 3.24 -46.60 12.05
CA ALA A 764 3.26 -47.38 10.82
C ALA A 764 4.17 -48.61 10.94
N GLU A 765 5.40 -48.45 11.45
CA GLU A 765 6.33 -49.57 11.72
C GLU A 765 5.70 -50.60 12.68
N LEU A 766 5.00 -50.15 13.72
CA LEU A 766 4.27 -51.04 14.64
C LEU A 766 3.10 -51.77 13.97
N LEU A 767 2.40 -51.13 13.02
CA LEU A 767 1.31 -51.74 12.26
C LEU A 767 1.86 -52.78 11.27
N ASP A 768 2.98 -52.50 10.61
CA ASP A 768 3.64 -53.45 9.71
C ASP A 768 4.22 -54.64 10.48
N LEU A 769 4.87 -54.43 11.62
CA LEU A 769 5.29 -55.52 12.52
C LEU A 769 4.10 -56.37 12.99
N ARG A 770 2.94 -55.75 13.26
CA ARG A 770 1.71 -56.50 13.61
C ARG A 770 1.13 -57.27 12.43
N ARG A 771 1.26 -56.77 11.20
CA ARG A 771 0.87 -57.49 9.98
C ARG A 771 1.79 -58.70 9.77
N ASP A 772 3.10 -58.50 9.82
CA ASP A 772 4.08 -59.59 9.71
C ASP A 772 3.86 -60.69 10.76
N VAL A 773 3.56 -60.31 12.01
CA VAL A 773 3.26 -61.28 13.07
C VAL A 773 1.92 -61.99 12.84
N LYS A 774 0.90 -61.31 12.30
CA LYS A 774 -0.38 -61.94 11.94
C LYS A 774 -0.24 -62.88 10.73
N ASP A 775 0.55 -62.49 9.74
CA ASP A 775 0.78 -63.28 8.53
C ASP A 775 1.63 -64.51 8.85
N ARG A 776 2.70 -64.39 9.65
CA ARG A 776 3.42 -65.57 10.19
C ARG A 776 2.53 -66.50 11.03
N ARG A 777 1.60 -65.95 11.82
CA ARG A 777 0.62 -66.78 12.56
C ARG A 777 -0.42 -67.45 11.67
N ARG A 778 -0.67 -66.91 10.47
CA ARG A 778 -1.53 -67.54 9.45
C ARG A 778 -0.78 -68.61 8.65
N GLU A 779 0.53 -68.49 8.45
CA GLU A 779 1.35 -69.52 7.80
C GLU A 779 1.66 -70.72 8.71
N ILE A 780 1.64 -70.53 10.04
CA ILE A 780 1.87 -71.59 11.04
C ILE A 780 0.57 -72.34 11.41
N ARG A 781 -0.60 -71.87 10.94
CA ARG A 781 -1.90 -72.53 11.10
C ARG A 781 -2.30 -73.17 9.78
#